data_AF-A0A9E6DA34-F1
#
_entry.id   AF-A0A9E6DA34-F1
#
_cell.length_a   1.000
_cell.length_b   1.000
_cell.length_c   1.000
_cell.angle_alpha   90.00
_cell.angle_beta   90.00
_cell.angle_gamma   90.00
#
_symmetry.space_group_name_H-M   'P 1'
#
loop_
_entity.id
_entity.type
_entity.pdbx_description
1 polymer ?
#
loop_
_entity_poly.entity_id
_entity_poly.type
_entity_poly.pdbx_seq_one_letter_code
_entity_poly.pdbx_strand_id
1 'polypeptide(L)'
;MNNIYKTVWSNAKQCFVVTSELAKSAGKKSSLVLKSITFLTLPLLSLLSTLLVNAAPQNGVVTQGSASISSQGSTTTINQSSSKAIINWSSFNIDRSETVNFKQPSVSAVALNRINDSNGSQIMGSLNANGNVFLINPNGITFAKGAQVNVAGLVASTLTISDEKFLKGNYQFSATGNNDGKITNFGKINANTIALLGNQVINNGWIVATAGDTPADIALVAADNVTIKFGQYQRLGIKINKGTLNALVNNQQLIQADGGKILLRAAAANTLLGAAVNNSGTIRAQTLQEINGEILLLADMQNGTTNVSGILDASAPTKGNGGFIETSAATVNIQNNSVITTLAALGDNGNWLIDPADYTIAATGGDITGADLSTNLNLTNVIIQTSTFTDVGEPGDIYVNDDISWSASTSLTLIAENNIYINSEIKATGDGAGVIFDTALDDEASTAEFIESQHLQLGENGKVTLLGEDAIYQLDDQDYLVINGNNTSIDGDSALEELQNINENLELELNYVLGDDIDASDTLNWNDGDGFVPLGDFDTPFSGMFSGSGHEIDQLVIDLPDDSLVGLFGITVDTLIRDVGLTNINITGESAVGGIVGAQIDSAIYQSYVTGIVSGEFLVGGIAGGQMFSSINNSYSTANTSGDYVVGGIVGGQLFSSINSSHTTGSTSGYGDVDEIEDINGIGGIAGVQFNSTIDDSYSIGDTSGVDIVGGIVGLSSDLFLDFDECECFEDEVEFEISDEFSSQSIVTNSYSTGDTSGEDYIGGIAGIQENGIINNSYTTGDVNGADFVGGIAGLSYSSSSEPSPFEYVIADEPQEQEQSSVIDTYSKGDVNGESNVGGLIGSAINSRVATSYSSGAVTGDTNTGGFIGSNENSAIEDSFFTESTAQAQGIGEEISDSPSVDLTLLSTAESMQLSSYIGFDISDEFNAGTVWRIYEGHITPVLSYFLTPVSDFNAQLSTIYFGNQVNAVANSVSYADTVDSTQIFGTVTLQTNSADAASYKGSDLTIESDLYSTIYDINNGSGGDATSSVTITPKTITVSDVTAQDKVFDGNTSAVLTGASLSGVIDNEEVNLQTDGTFLTPDVGNNKDVLADYSINNSNYQLTTKSEVLKASITSTTTTPTTPTTPIVTITPVSPNIPEQNNTISATPEFDANPFGETAAGGGPELGGQGVVDCVMLLDNIGSESTEEMTENSFNCAISAGQSNDNS
;
A
#
# COMPACT_ATOMS: atom_id res chain seq x y z
N MET A 1 29.36 -16.60 10.68
CA MET A 1 29.73 -17.58 11.75
C MET A 1 28.71 -18.71 11.71
N ASN A 2 29.04 -19.94 12.13
CA ASN A 2 28.14 -21.08 11.93
C ASN A 2 27.10 -21.19 13.06
N ASN A 3 25.81 -21.15 12.71
CA ASN A 3 24.69 -20.96 13.64
C ASN A 3 24.18 -22.25 14.32
N ILE A 4 25.08 -23.16 14.70
CA ILE A 4 24.70 -24.43 15.37
C ILE A 4 25.31 -24.50 16.77
N TYR A 5 24.45 -24.57 17.79
CA TYR A 5 24.84 -24.67 19.18
C TYR A 5 23.85 -25.52 20.00
N LYS A 6 24.24 -25.89 21.22
CA LYS A 6 23.48 -26.80 22.08
C LYS A 6 23.48 -26.33 23.53
N THR A 7 22.38 -26.55 24.25
CA THR A 7 22.26 -26.20 25.67
C THR A 7 22.50 -27.40 26.58
N VAL A 8 23.23 -27.21 27.68
CA VAL A 8 23.56 -28.26 28.68
C VAL A 8 23.42 -27.71 30.10
N TRP A 9 22.93 -28.52 31.05
CA TRP A 9 22.75 -28.08 32.44
C TRP A 9 24.09 -27.93 33.18
N SER A 10 24.45 -26.69 33.55
CA SER A 10 25.63 -26.40 34.36
C SER A 10 25.30 -26.48 35.84
N ASN A 11 25.75 -27.56 36.50
CA ASN A 11 25.52 -27.74 37.93
C ASN A 11 26.29 -26.72 38.81
N ALA A 12 27.28 -26.02 38.25
CA ALA A 12 28.02 -24.94 38.91
C ALA A 12 27.32 -23.58 38.81
N LYS A 13 26.58 -23.31 37.71
CA LYS A 13 25.80 -22.07 37.52
C LYS A 13 24.30 -22.20 37.84
N GLN A 14 23.80 -23.42 38.07
CA GLN A 14 22.38 -23.74 38.28
C GLN A 14 21.45 -23.27 37.14
N CYS A 15 21.98 -23.23 35.92
CA CYS A 15 21.26 -22.86 34.70
C CYS A 15 21.69 -23.74 33.51
N PHE A 16 20.96 -23.65 32.40
CA PHE A 16 21.45 -24.14 31.12
C PHE A 16 22.48 -23.15 30.53
N VAL A 17 23.53 -23.68 29.90
CA VAL A 17 24.55 -22.90 29.21
C VAL A 17 24.73 -23.39 27.78
N VAL A 18 25.01 -22.46 26.87
CA VAL A 18 25.33 -22.75 25.47
C VAL A 18 26.72 -23.37 25.36
N THR A 19 26.87 -24.35 24.47
CA THR A 19 28.10 -25.07 24.17
C THR A 19 28.10 -25.58 22.73
N SER A 20 29.27 -25.94 22.20
CA SER A 20 29.43 -26.66 20.93
C SER A 20 28.54 -27.90 20.86
N GLU A 21 27.98 -28.14 19.66
CA GLU A 21 27.20 -29.32 19.26
C GLU A 21 27.80 -30.67 19.70
N LEU A 22 29.14 -30.78 19.68
CA LEU A 22 29.90 -31.98 20.03
C LEU A 22 29.91 -32.29 21.54
N ALA A 23 29.34 -31.42 22.36
CA ALA A 23 29.25 -31.62 23.81
C ALA A 23 28.29 -32.77 24.18
N LYS A 24 28.78 -33.65 25.06
CA LYS A 24 27.97 -34.73 25.64
C LYS A 24 26.85 -34.15 26.51
N SER A 25 25.62 -34.57 26.25
CA SER A 25 24.43 -34.09 26.95
C SER A 25 24.45 -34.47 28.44
N ALA A 26 24.08 -33.51 29.29
CA ALA A 26 23.93 -33.70 30.73
C ALA A 26 22.70 -32.93 31.24
N GLY A 27 21.79 -33.63 31.91
CA GLY A 27 20.63 -33.06 32.58
C GLY A 27 20.80 -32.93 34.10
N LYS A 28 19.89 -32.21 34.74
CA LYS A 28 19.85 -31.97 36.19
C LYS A 28 19.61 -33.28 36.94
N LYS A 29 20.62 -33.76 37.68
CA LYS A 29 20.53 -35.01 38.47
C LYS A 29 19.88 -34.75 39.84
N SER A 30 18.81 -35.48 40.15
CA SER A 30 18.24 -35.53 41.51
C SER A 30 19.07 -36.46 42.40
N SER A 31 19.18 -36.12 43.70
CA SER A 31 19.95 -36.89 44.68
C SER A 31 19.05 -37.51 45.75
N LEU A 32 18.85 -38.83 45.67
CA LEU A 32 18.28 -39.61 46.77
C LEU A 32 19.38 -39.89 47.80
N VAL A 33 19.19 -39.44 49.04
CA VAL A 33 20.12 -39.69 50.15
C VAL A 33 19.56 -40.78 51.06
N LEU A 34 20.17 -41.96 51.04
CA LEU A 34 19.89 -43.06 51.95
C LEU A 34 20.71 -42.92 53.25
N LYS A 35 20.11 -43.18 54.41
CA LYS A 35 20.81 -43.41 55.69
C LYS A 35 20.18 -44.60 56.43
N SER A 36 21.02 -45.40 57.10
CA SER A 36 20.63 -46.74 57.57
C SER A 36 20.57 -46.87 59.09
N ILE A 37 19.41 -47.34 59.56
CA ILE A 37 19.15 -48.31 60.65
C ILE A 37 20.12 -48.37 61.85
N THR A 38 19.55 -48.28 63.06
CA THR A 38 20.00 -49.08 64.23
C THR A 38 18.78 -49.43 65.11
N PHE A 39 18.93 -50.37 66.07
CA PHE A 39 17.83 -51.18 66.64
C PHE A 39 17.49 -50.91 68.13
N LEU A 40 16.49 -51.63 68.68
CA LEU A 40 15.98 -51.68 70.08
C LEU A 40 15.06 -50.49 70.51
N THR A 41 13.95 -50.65 71.27
CA THR A 41 13.27 -51.85 71.85
C THR A 41 11.80 -51.62 72.26
N LEU A 42 10.93 -52.60 71.96
CA LEU A 42 9.67 -52.99 72.65
C LEU A 42 8.52 -51.93 72.76
N PRO A 43 7.26 -52.33 73.12
CA PRO A 43 6.08 -51.81 72.40
C PRO A 43 5.15 -50.92 73.24
N LEU A 44 4.32 -50.14 72.52
CA LEU A 44 3.05 -49.65 73.04
C LEU A 44 1.97 -49.67 71.94
N LEU A 45 0.71 -49.70 72.35
CA LEU A 45 -0.46 -50.05 71.54
C LEU A 45 -1.20 -48.80 71.03
N SER A 46 -1.30 -48.60 69.71
CA SER A 46 -2.15 -47.57 69.09
C SER A 46 -2.69 -48.03 67.73
N LEU A 47 -3.84 -47.45 67.34
CA LEU A 47 -4.70 -47.93 66.24
C LEU A 47 -4.04 -47.88 64.86
N LEU A 48 -4.25 -48.92 64.05
CA LEU A 48 -4.24 -48.77 62.59
C LEU A 48 -5.53 -48.06 62.16
N SER A 49 -5.46 -46.77 61.86
CA SER A 49 -6.42 -46.09 61.00
C SER A 49 -5.99 -46.28 59.55
N THR A 50 -6.71 -47.10 58.77
CA THR A 50 -6.52 -47.16 57.32
C THR A 50 -6.89 -45.82 56.71
N LEU A 51 -5.93 -45.09 56.16
CA LEU A 51 -6.22 -43.97 55.28
C LEU A 51 -6.87 -44.54 54.02
N LEU A 52 -8.17 -44.33 53.90
CA LEU A 52 -8.88 -44.50 52.63
C LEU A 52 -8.38 -43.42 51.68
N VAL A 53 -7.67 -43.83 50.64
CA VAL A 53 -7.46 -42.98 49.46
C VAL A 53 -8.80 -42.95 48.72
N ASN A 54 -9.59 -41.91 48.97
CA ASN A 54 -10.78 -41.64 48.17
C ASN A 54 -10.33 -41.17 46.80
N ALA A 55 -10.60 -41.97 45.77
CA ALA A 55 -10.38 -41.56 44.38
C ALA A 55 -11.14 -40.26 44.09
N ALA A 56 -10.55 -39.39 43.26
CA ALA A 56 -11.23 -38.20 42.76
C ALA A 56 -12.30 -38.60 41.71
N PRO A 57 -13.20 -37.68 41.29
CA PRO A 57 -13.50 -36.33 41.78
C PRO A 57 -14.01 -36.26 43.23
N GLN A 58 -13.96 -35.09 43.86
CA GLN A 58 -14.25 -34.90 45.30
C GLN A 58 -15.54 -34.11 45.58
N ASN A 59 -16.29 -34.58 46.58
CA ASN A 59 -17.52 -33.97 47.11
C ASN A 59 -18.60 -33.61 46.06
N GLY A 60 -18.91 -34.55 45.16
CA GLY A 60 -19.97 -34.36 44.17
C GLY A 60 -21.37 -34.38 44.79
N VAL A 61 -22.16 -33.36 44.49
CA VAL A 61 -23.55 -33.18 44.93
C VAL A 61 -24.46 -33.06 43.71
N VAL A 62 -25.38 -34.00 43.53
CA VAL A 62 -26.40 -33.94 42.48
C VAL A 62 -27.44 -32.90 42.86
N THR A 63 -27.60 -31.84 42.07
CA THR A 63 -28.54 -30.73 42.33
C THR A 63 -29.80 -30.80 41.48
N GLN A 64 -29.73 -31.41 40.28
CA GLN A 64 -30.87 -31.64 39.39
C GLN A 64 -30.78 -33.00 38.72
N GLY A 65 -31.94 -33.59 38.41
CA GLY A 65 -32.03 -34.94 37.84
C GLY A 65 -31.75 -36.04 38.87
N SER A 66 -31.29 -37.19 38.40
CA SER A 66 -30.97 -38.35 39.25
C SER A 66 -29.69 -39.04 38.79
N ALA A 67 -28.70 -39.08 39.69
CA ALA A 67 -27.47 -39.83 39.54
C ALA A 67 -26.98 -40.33 40.90
N SER A 68 -26.11 -41.34 40.90
CA SER A 68 -25.43 -41.86 42.10
C SER A 68 -23.94 -41.99 41.85
N ILE A 69 -23.13 -41.47 42.79
CA ILE A 69 -21.67 -41.43 42.71
C ILE A 69 -21.13 -42.54 43.62
N SER A 70 -20.17 -43.31 43.11
CA SER A 70 -19.57 -44.44 43.83
C SER A 70 -18.10 -44.60 43.47
N SER A 71 -17.22 -44.72 44.47
CA SER A 71 -15.77 -44.79 44.26
C SER A 71 -15.21 -46.09 44.85
N GLN A 72 -14.43 -46.83 44.05
CA GLN A 72 -13.86 -48.12 44.42
C GLN A 72 -12.44 -48.26 43.86
N GLY A 73 -11.44 -48.38 44.75
CA GLY A 73 -10.03 -48.32 44.34
C GLY A 73 -9.72 -46.95 43.76
N SER A 74 -9.11 -46.90 42.58
CA SER A 74 -8.88 -45.67 41.81
C SER A 74 -9.99 -45.36 40.79
N THR A 75 -11.13 -46.06 40.84
CA THR A 75 -12.23 -45.89 39.88
C THR A 75 -13.45 -45.24 40.52
N THR A 76 -13.88 -44.09 40.00
CA THR A 76 -15.15 -43.43 40.34
C THR A 76 -16.18 -43.69 39.24
N THR A 77 -17.37 -44.16 39.62
CA THR A 77 -18.49 -44.43 38.70
C THR A 77 -19.69 -43.59 39.08
N ILE A 78 -20.17 -42.78 38.13
CA ILE A 78 -21.41 -42.00 38.22
C ILE A 78 -22.47 -42.76 37.43
N ASN A 79 -23.47 -43.33 38.11
CA ASN A 79 -24.62 -43.98 37.48
C ASN A 79 -25.77 -42.96 37.43
N GLN A 80 -25.96 -42.34 36.27
CA GLN A 80 -27.04 -41.41 35.94
C GLN A 80 -28.26 -42.19 35.42
N SER A 81 -29.46 -41.81 35.88
CA SER A 81 -30.72 -42.44 35.49
C SER A 81 -31.72 -41.49 34.81
N SER A 82 -31.54 -40.17 34.92
CA SER A 82 -32.31 -39.17 34.17
C SER A 82 -31.61 -38.77 32.86
N SER A 83 -32.36 -38.30 31.86
CA SER A 83 -31.80 -37.84 30.58
C SER A 83 -30.83 -36.64 30.73
N LYS A 84 -31.13 -35.70 31.64
CA LYS A 84 -30.22 -34.66 32.09
C LYS A 84 -29.96 -34.79 33.59
N ALA A 85 -28.73 -34.53 34.03
CA ALA A 85 -28.38 -34.41 35.45
C ALA A 85 -27.38 -33.27 35.65
N ILE A 86 -27.43 -32.60 36.81
CA ILE A 86 -26.47 -31.56 37.20
C ILE A 86 -25.78 -32.00 38.50
N ILE A 87 -24.46 -31.95 38.51
CA ILE A 87 -23.60 -32.34 39.62
C ILE A 87 -22.60 -31.21 39.89
N ASN A 88 -22.63 -30.66 41.10
CA ASN A 88 -21.66 -29.68 41.57
C ASN A 88 -20.55 -30.40 42.35
N TRP A 89 -19.28 -30.06 42.08
CA TRP A 89 -18.09 -30.71 42.64
C TRP A 89 -17.19 -29.69 43.35
N SER A 90 -16.54 -30.08 44.46
CA SER A 90 -15.50 -29.22 45.07
C SER A 90 -14.20 -29.27 44.27
N SER A 91 -13.90 -30.41 43.66
CA SER A 91 -12.84 -30.55 42.66
C SER A 91 -13.10 -31.73 41.73
N PHE A 92 -12.73 -31.57 40.46
CA PHE A 92 -12.85 -32.60 39.43
C PHE A 92 -11.50 -32.74 38.73
N ASN A 93 -10.66 -33.52 39.38
CA ASN A 93 -9.34 -33.92 38.92
C ASN A 93 -9.38 -35.44 38.71
N ILE A 94 -8.51 -35.98 37.86
CA ILE A 94 -8.37 -37.42 37.61
C ILE A 94 -6.88 -37.73 37.55
N ASP A 95 -6.32 -38.35 38.58
CA ASP A 95 -4.88 -38.66 38.63
C ASP A 95 -4.49 -39.73 37.60
N ARG A 96 -3.19 -39.87 37.27
CA ARG A 96 -2.72 -40.72 36.16
C ARG A 96 -3.11 -42.21 36.22
N SER A 97 -3.49 -42.70 37.40
CA SER A 97 -3.94 -44.09 37.64
C SER A 97 -5.43 -44.19 38.00
N GLU A 98 -6.18 -43.10 37.89
CA GLU A 98 -7.61 -43.03 38.17
C GLU A 98 -8.47 -43.17 36.92
N THR A 99 -9.73 -43.53 37.12
CA THR A 99 -10.72 -43.64 36.04
C THR A 99 -12.08 -43.14 36.50
N VAL A 100 -12.68 -42.25 35.72
CA VAL A 100 -14.06 -41.78 35.92
C VAL A 100 -14.95 -42.36 34.84
N ASN A 101 -16.03 -43.04 35.24
CA ASN A 101 -16.98 -43.66 34.33
C ASN A 101 -18.39 -43.08 34.54
N PHE A 102 -18.94 -42.39 33.55
CA PHE A 102 -20.35 -42.01 33.50
C PHE A 102 -21.14 -43.13 32.80
N LYS A 103 -22.10 -43.71 33.53
CA LYS A 103 -23.09 -44.64 32.99
C LYS A 103 -24.42 -43.90 32.91
N GLN A 104 -24.91 -43.67 31.70
CA GLN A 104 -26.02 -42.77 31.39
C GLN A 104 -27.11 -43.52 30.60
N PRO A 105 -28.39 -43.09 30.64
CA PRO A 105 -29.49 -43.88 30.08
C PRO A 105 -29.54 -43.97 28.55
N SER A 106 -28.85 -43.07 27.83
CA SER A 106 -28.75 -43.08 26.36
C SER A 106 -27.50 -42.32 25.89
N VAL A 107 -27.13 -42.46 24.61
CA VAL A 107 -26.09 -41.64 23.96
C VAL A 107 -26.43 -40.15 23.96
N SER A 108 -27.72 -39.82 23.92
CA SER A 108 -28.26 -38.45 23.98
C SER A 108 -28.42 -37.89 25.39
N ALA A 109 -28.11 -38.65 26.45
CA ALA A 109 -28.16 -38.17 27.82
C ALA A 109 -26.98 -37.23 28.12
N VAL A 110 -27.15 -36.30 29.06
CA VAL A 110 -26.15 -35.26 29.39
C VAL A 110 -25.89 -35.18 30.89
N ALA A 111 -24.62 -35.17 31.29
CA ALA A 111 -24.15 -34.92 32.65
C ALA A 111 -23.47 -33.54 32.73
N LEU A 112 -24.09 -32.55 33.37
CA LEU A 112 -23.47 -31.26 33.64
C LEU A 112 -22.67 -31.30 34.94
N ASN A 113 -21.35 -31.21 34.86
CA ASN A 113 -20.46 -31.15 36.01
C ASN A 113 -19.97 -29.71 36.18
N ARG A 114 -20.42 -29.01 37.24
CA ARG A 114 -19.85 -27.70 37.62
C ARG A 114 -18.83 -27.88 38.73
N ILE A 115 -17.69 -27.21 38.60
CA ILE A 115 -16.47 -27.54 39.36
C ILE A 115 -15.97 -26.25 40.02
N ASN A 116 -15.90 -26.26 41.35
CA ASN A 116 -15.51 -25.10 42.16
C ASN A 116 -14.07 -25.25 42.71
N ASP A 117 -13.14 -25.66 41.85
CA ASP A 117 -11.71 -25.78 42.16
C ASP A 117 -10.96 -24.56 41.61
N SER A 118 -10.41 -23.74 42.51
CA SER A 118 -9.65 -22.52 42.19
C SER A 118 -8.33 -22.75 41.44
N ASN A 119 -7.91 -24.01 41.28
CA ASN A 119 -6.67 -24.39 40.58
C ASN A 119 -6.93 -24.89 39.14
N GLY A 120 -8.18 -24.82 38.67
CA GLY A 120 -8.61 -25.46 37.43
C GLY A 120 -8.71 -26.99 37.56
N SER A 121 -9.24 -27.64 36.53
CA SER A 121 -9.40 -29.10 36.49
C SER A 121 -8.18 -29.78 35.86
N GLN A 122 -7.57 -30.72 36.57
CA GLN A 122 -6.39 -31.49 36.15
C GLN A 122 -6.80 -32.92 35.79
N ILE A 123 -6.97 -33.19 34.50
CA ILE A 123 -7.40 -34.48 33.95
C ILE A 123 -6.15 -35.21 33.42
N MET A 124 -5.63 -36.18 34.17
CA MET A 124 -4.39 -36.92 33.86
C MET A 124 -4.60 -38.41 33.60
N GLY A 125 -5.70 -39.00 34.11
CA GLY A 125 -6.11 -40.39 33.90
C GLY A 125 -7.18 -40.55 32.81
N SER A 126 -8.12 -41.46 33.04
CA SER A 126 -9.18 -41.79 32.06
C SER A 126 -10.56 -41.26 32.45
N LEU A 127 -11.28 -40.69 31.48
CA LEU A 127 -12.68 -40.28 31.59
C LEU A 127 -13.49 -40.98 30.49
N ASN A 128 -14.44 -41.83 30.87
CA ASN A 128 -15.28 -42.57 29.92
C ASN A 128 -16.77 -42.27 30.15
N ALA A 129 -17.56 -42.19 29.07
CA ALA A 129 -19.01 -42.08 29.13
C ALA A 129 -19.69 -42.78 27.94
N ASN A 130 -20.89 -43.30 28.14
CA ASN A 130 -21.74 -43.79 27.05
C ASN A 130 -22.73 -42.73 26.51
N GLY A 131 -22.59 -41.48 26.96
CA GLY A 131 -23.40 -40.33 26.60
C GLY A 131 -22.56 -39.05 26.69
N ASN A 132 -23.22 -37.91 26.85
CA ASN A 132 -22.56 -36.60 26.84
C ASN A 132 -22.11 -36.16 28.23
N VAL A 133 -20.91 -35.58 28.31
CA VAL A 133 -20.34 -35.02 29.54
C VAL A 133 -20.02 -33.56 29.30
N PHE A 134 -20.60 -32.67 30.11
CA PHE A 134 -20.22 -31.27 30.15
C PHE A 134 -19.35 -31.05 31.41
N LEU A 135 -18.18 -30.44 31.25
CA LEU A 135 -17.23 -30.10 32.32
C LEU A 135 -17.07 -28.58 32.37
N ILE A 136 -17.53 -27.95 33.45
CA ILE A 136 -17.54 -26.49 33.61
C ILE A 136 -16.61 -26.09 34.77
N ASN A 137 -15.50 -25.41 34.47
CA ASN A 137 -14.60 -24.83 35.48
C ASN A 137 -14.04 -23.46 35.02
N PRO A 138 -14.52 -22.32 35.54
CA PRO A 138 -14.00 -20.98 35.22
C PRO A 138 -12.50 -20.79 35.47
N ASN A 139 -11.89 -21.62 36.32
CA ASN A 139 -10.46 -21.55 36.64
C ASN A 139 -9.57 -22.34 35.65
N GLY A 140 -10.16 -22.89 34.57
CA GLY A 140 -9.45 -23.61 33.52
C GLY A 140 -9.59 -25.14 33.57
N ILE A 141 -9.23 -25.80 32.46
CA ILE A 141 -9.29 -27.26 32.29
C ILE A 141 -8.06 -27.73 31.51
N THR A 142 -7.22 -28.57 32.14
CA THR A 142 -6.02 -29.18 31.55
C THR A 142 -6.21 -30.68 31.37
N PHE A 143 -6.17 -31.16 30.13
CA PHE A 143 -6.05 -32.59 29.82
C PHE A 143 -4.56 -32.91 29.65
N ALA A 144 -3.93 -33.50 30.66
CA ALA A 144 -2.49 -33.69 30.72
C ALA A 144 -2.00 -34.83 29.80
N LYS A 145 -0.69 -34.82 29.48
CA LYS A 145 -0.08 -35.84 28.61
C LYS A 145 -0.26 -37.25 29.16
N GLY A 146 -0.96 -38.08 28.40
CA GLY A 146 -1.34 -39.46 28.75
C GLY A 146 -2.81 -39.64 29.14
N ALA A 147 -3.56 -38.54 29.38
CA ALA A 147 -4.99 -38.60 29.65
C ALA A 147 -5.79 -39.11 28.45
N GLN A 148 -6.91 -39.79 28.72
CA GLN A 148 -7.81 -40.32 27.69
C GLN A 148 -9.26 -39.99 28.03
N VAL A 149 -9.94 -39.26 27.15
CA VAL A 149 -11.37 -38.96 27.24
C VAL A 149 -12.09 -39.70 26.12
N ASN A 150 -13.04 -40.59 26.47
CA ASN A 150 -13.84 -41.37 25.53
C ASN A 150 -15.33 -41.22 25.89
N VAL A 151 -16.06 -40.34 25.21
CA VAL A 151 -17.46 -39.99 25.52
C VAL A 151 -18.30 -40.00 24.25
N ALA A 152 -19.64 -39.92 24.33
CA ALA A 152 -20.44 -39.70 23.11
C ALA A 152 -20.32 -38.23 22.64
N GLY A 153 -20.32 -37.30 23.58
CA GLY A 153 -20.06 -35.88 23.32
C GLY A 153 -19.42 -35.18 24.51
N LEU A 154 -18.54 -34.21 24.23
CA LEU A 154 -17.84 -33.42 25.25
C LEU A 154 -18.16 -31.94 25.07
N VAL A 155 -18.55 -31.27 26.16
CA VAL A 155 -18.43 -29.80 26.25
C VAL A 155 -17.53 -29.47 27.43
N ALA A 156 -16.29 -29.06 27.17
CA ALA A 156 -15.42 -28.53 28.21
C ALA A 156 -15.47 -27.00 28.13
N SER A 157 -15.71 -26.33 29.25
CA SER A 157 -15.97 -24.90 29.26
C SER A 157 -15.39 -24.21 30.49
N THR A 158 -14.78 -23.04 30.30
CA THR A 158 -14.54 -22.08 31.41
C THR A 158 -15.73 -21.11 31.56
N LEU A 159 -16.42 -20.81 30.46
CA LEU A 159 -17.71 -20.12 30.46
C LEU A 159 -18.78 -20.92 31.23
N THR A 160 -19.67 -20.24 31.95
CA THR A 160 -20.70 -20.84 32.80
C THR A 160 -22.06 -20.94 32.11
N ILE A 161 -22.93 -21.86 32.56
CA ILE A 161 -24.33 -21.98 32.11
C ILE A 161 -25.26 -22.15 33.31
N SER A 162 -26.43 -21.49 33.29
CA SER A 162 -27.44 -21.59 34.36
C SER A 162 -28.24 -22.89 34.30
N ASP A 163 -28.79 -23.34 35.44
CA ASP A 163 -29.62 -24.55 35.53
C ASP A 163 -30.80 -24.49 34.54
N GLU A 164 -31.48 -23.34 34.49
CA GLU A 164 -32.64 -23.13 33.62
C GLU A 164 -32.29 -23.28 32.13
N LYS A 165 -31.22 -22.62 31.68
CA LYS A 165 -30.73 -22.67 30.29
C LYS A 165 -30.38 -24.12 29.90
N PHE A 166 -29.57 -24.78 30.72
CA PHE A 166 -29.18 -26.18 30.51
C PHE A 166 -30.39 -27.13 30.48
N LEU A 167 -31.33 -27.01 31.42
CA LEU A 167 -32.51 -27.87 31.49
C LEU A 167 -33.41 -27.67 30.27
N LYS A 168 -33.72 -26.41 29.90
CA LYS A 168 -34.46 -26.06 28.68
C LYS A 168 -33.76 -26.49 27.39
N GLY A 169 -32.45 -26.72 27.40
CA GLY A 169 -31.66 -27.05 26.21
C GLY A 169 -31.20 -25.85 25.40
N ASN A 170 -31.34 -24.64 25.95
CA ASN A 170 -30.72 -23.43 25.42
C ASN A 170 -29.27 -23.38 25.94
N TYR A 171 -28.31 -23.92 25.18
CA TYR A 171 -26.92 -24.03 25.59
C TYR A 171 -26.13 -22.74 25.35
N GLN A 172 -26.58 -21.63 25.94
CA GLN A 172 -25.85 -20.37 25.99
C GLN A 172 -24.99 -20.29 27.26
N PHE A 173 -23.68 -20.14 27.05
CA PHE A 173 -22.65 -20.01 28.06
C PHE A 173 -22.16 -18.56 28.18
N SER A 174 -21.68 -18.15 29.35
CA SER A 174 -21.18 -16.80 29.60
C SER A 174 -20.09 -16.77 30.68
N ALA A 175 -19.06 -15.92 30.47
CA ALA A 175 -18.01 -15.64 31.44
C ALA A 175 -18.56 -15.06 32.76
N THR A 176 -17.81 -15.21 33.86
CA THR A 176 -18.20 -14.71 35.20
C THR A 176 -17.02 -14.07 35.91
N GLY A 177 -17.02 -12.73 36.03
CA GLY A 177 -15.86 -11.98 36.52
C GLY A 177 -14.70 -12.04 35.51
N ASN A 178 -13.46 -11.87 35.99
CA ASN A 178 -12.27 -12.08 35.18
C ASN A 178 -12.11 -13.58 34.89
N ASN A 179 -12.43 -14.01 33.67
CA ASN A 179 -12.43 -15.42 33.28
C ASN A 179 -11.10 -15.84 32.63
N ASP A 180 -10.00 -15.67 33.35
CA ASP A 180 -8.63 -15.98 32.89
C ASP A 180 -8.38 -17.50 32.67
N GLY A 181 -9.39 -18.34 32.93
CA GLY A 181 -9.36 -19.78 32.77
C GLY A 181 -9.17 -20.22 31.32
N LYS A 182 -8.11 -21.00 31.10
CA LYS A 182 -7.72 -21.56 29.80
C LYS A 182 -8.12 -23.03 29.69
N ILE A 183 -8.43 -23.48 28.48
CA ILE A 183 -8.52 -24.91 28.15
C ILE A 183 -7.21 -25.32 27.46
N THR A 184 -6.61 -26.43 27.89
CA THR A 184 -5.39 -26.95 27.24
C THR A 184 -5.42 -28.47 27.16
N ASN A 185 -5.30 -29.01 25.95
CA ASN A 185 -5.18 -30.44 25.70
C ASN A 185 -3.73 -30.84 25.40
N PHE A 186 -3.22 -31.84 26.11
CA PHE A 186 -2.00 -32.60 25.82
C PHE A 186 -2.26 -34.12 25.77
N GLY A 187 -3.51 -34.54 26.00
CA GLY A 187 -3.97 -35.93 26.03
C GLY A 187 -4.61 -36.35 24.71
N LYS A 188 -5.46 -37.38 24.76
CA LYS A 188 -6.36 -37.74 23.67
C LYS A 188 -7.82 -37.57 24.09
N ILE A 189 -8.58 -36.82 23.28
CA ILE A 189 -10.03 -36.65 23.38
C ILE A 189 -10.67 -37.37 22.19
N ASN A 190 -11.71 -38.16 22.46
CA ASN A 190 -12.43 -38.97 21.48
C ASN A 190 -13.94 -38.92 21.75
N ALA A 191 -14.74 -38.51 20.75
CA ALA A 191 -16.20 -38.44 20.84
C ALA A 191 -16.87 -38.45 19.44
N ASN A 192 -18.18 -38.20 19.37
CA ASN A 192 -18.89 -37.83 18.14
C ASN A 192 -18.97 -36.30 17.98
N THR A 193 -19.15 -35.55 19.07
CA THR A 193 -19.19 -34.08 19.04
C THR A 193 -18.37 -33.48 20.18
N ILE A 194 -17.53 -32.48 19.89
CA ILE A 194 -16.60 -31.88 20.85
C ILE A 194 -16.71 -30.35 20.79
N ALA A 195 -17.03 -29.70 21.90
CA ALA A 195 -16.92 -28.25 22.04
C ALA A 195 -15.98 -27.87 23.20
N LEU A 196 -14.97 -27.06 22.92
CA LEU A 196 -14.05 -26.49 23.90
C LEU A 196 -14.27 -24.97 23.93
N LEU A 197 -14.82 -24.44 25.02
CA LEU A 197 -15.24 -23.04 25.15
C LEU A 197 -14.44 -22.31 26.26
N GLY A 198 -13.93 -21.12 25.98
CA GLY A 198 -13.33 -20.29 27.02
C GLY A 198 -12.86 -18.95 26.49
N ASN A 199 -11.90 -18.34 27.19
CA ASN A 199 -11.23 -17.14 26.69
C ASN A 199 -9.98 -17.52 25.89
N GLN A 200 -9.32 -18.65 26.23
CA GLN A 200 -8.23 -19.24 25.45
C GLN A 200 -8.32 -20.77 25.41
N VAL A 201 -8.15 -21.36 24.23
CA VAL A 201 -8.31 -22.80 23.95
C VAL A 201 -7.13 -23.32 23.12
N ILE A 202 -6.35 -24.25 23.69
CA ILE A 202 -5.07 -24.69 23.13
C ILE A 202 -5.04 -26.22 22.97
N ASN A 203 -4.77 -26.73 21.75
CA ASN A 203 -4.59 -28.14 21.45
C ASN A 203 -3.13 -28.50 21.13
N ASN A 204 -2.45 -29.06 22.12
CA ASN A 204 -1.12 -29.68 22.03
C ASN A 204 -1.22 -31.21 22.14
N GLY A 205 -2.38 -31.75 21.80
CA GLY A 205 -2.77 -33.15 21.96
C GLY A 205 -3.58 -33.65 20.76
N TRP A 206 -4.33 -34.72 20.95
CA TRP A 206 -5.15 -35.32 19.89
C TRP A 206 -6.62 -35.09 20.21
N ILE A 207 -7.36 -34.48 19.28
CA ILE A 207 -8.82 -34.36 19.32
C ILE A 207 -9.35 -35.12 18.11
N VAL A 208 -10.16 -36.14 18.33
CA VAL A 208 -10.73 -36.97 17.27
C VAL A 208 -12.24 -37.06 17.47
N ALA A 209 -13.00 -36.64 16.47
CA ALA A 209 -14.42 -36.91 16.36
C ALA A 209 -14.60 -38.05 15.34
N THR A 210 -15.31 -39.12 15.72
CA THR A 210 -15.51 -40.29 14.85
C THR A 210 -16.96 -40.31 14.34
N ALA A 211 -17.14 -40.28 13.02
CA ALA A 211 -18.46 -40.38 12.41
C ALA A 211 -19.12 -41.74 12.68
N GLY A 212 -20.45 -41.75 12.72
CA GLY A 212 -21.28 -42.95 12.83
C GLY A 212 -22.43 -42.86 11.84
N ASP A 213 -23.66 -43.13 12.28
CA ASP A 213 -24.88 -42.79 11.54
C ASP A 213 -25.19 -41.27 11.57
N THR A 214 -24.26 -40.44 12.07
CA THR A 214 -24.35 -38.98 12.20
C THR A 214 -22.99 -38.33 11.91
N PRO A 215 -22.97 -37.07 11.43
CA PRO A 215 -21.74 -36.27 11.28
C PRO A 215 -20.95 -36.15 12.59
N ALA A 216 -19.66 -35.86 12.45
CA ALA A 216 -18.72 -35.70 13.55
C ALA A 216 -18.19 -34.28 13.58
N ASP A 217 -18.48 -33.52 14.64
CA ASP A 217 -18.20 -32.07 14.66
C ASP A 217 -17.32 -31.65 15.85
N ILE A 218 -16.39 -30.72 15.61
CA ILE A 218 -15.46 -30.17 16.59
C ILE A 218 -15.51 -28.63 16.55
N ALA A 219 -15.72 -27.99 17.70
CA ALA A 219 -15.58 -26.55 17.87
C ALA A 219 -14.59 -26.19 18.98
N LEU A 220 -13.62 -25.32 18.69
CA LEU A 220 -12.76 -24.64 19.66
C LEU A 220 -13.10 -23.14 19.59
N VAL A 221 -13.59 -22.56 20.69
CA VAL A 221 -14.17 -21.20 20.67
C VAL A 221 -13.60 -20.32 21.79
N ALA A 222 -13.07 -19.15 21.41
CA ALA A 222 -12.54 -18.12 22.30
C ALA A 222 -13.43 -16.86 22.31
N ALA A 223 -14.26 -16.69 23.35
CA ALA A 223 -15.23 -15.59 23.48
C ALA A 223 -15.82 -15.51 24.91
N ASP A 224 -16.39 -14.36 25.31
CA ASP A 224 -17.06 -14.21 26.63
C ASP A 224 -18.46 -14.82 26.66
N ASN A 225 -19.16 -14.90 25.51
CA ASN A 225 -20.55 -15.35 25.45
C ASN A 225 -20.82 -16.15 24.18
N VAL A 226 -21.16 -17.43 24.32
CA VAL A 226 -21.31 -18.39 23.21
C VAL A 226 -22.63 -19.15 23.35
N THR A 227 -23.39 -19.24 22.27
CA THR A 227 -24.57 -20.10 22.14
C THR A 227 -24.23 -21.32 21.28
N ILE A 228 -24.35 -22.52 21.84
CA ILE A 228 -24.35 -23.78 21.07
C ILE A 228 -25.79 -24.13 20.69
N LYS A 229 -26.02 -24.40 19.40
CA LYS A 229 -27.18 -25.11 18.86
C LYS A 229 -26.72 -26.46 18.33
N PHE A 230 -27.47 -27.52 18.64
CA PHE A 230 -27.39 -28.79 17.92
C PHE A 230 -28.53 -28.80 16.92
N GLY A 231 -28.21 -28.81 15.62
CA GLY A 231 -29.19 -28.72 14.55
C GLY A 231 -30.07 -29.97 14.39
N GLN A 232 -30.97 -29.94 13.41
CA GLN A 232 -31.46 -31.21 12.84
C GLN A 232 -30.24 -31.97 12.28
N TYR A 233 -30.22 -33.30 12.45
CA TYR A 233 -29.05 -34.15 12.20
C TYR A 233 -27.81 -33.87 13.08
N GLN A 234 -27.95 -33.11 14.17
CA GLN A 234 -26.93 -32.83 15.20
C GLN A 234 -25.71 -31.98 14.79
N ARG A 235 -25.65 -31.42 13.56
CA ARG A 235 -24.60 -30.44 13.18
C ARG A 235 -24.48 -29.30 14.21
N LEU A 236 -23.25 -28.90 14.51
CA LEU A 236 -22.88 -28.03 15.61
C LEU A 236 -22.88 -26.55 15.20
N GLY A 237 -23.99 -25.86 15.45
CA GLY A 237 -24.09 -24.41 15.22
C GLY A 237 -23.54 -23.61 16.40
N ILE A 238 -22.52 -22.79 16.16
CA ILE A 238 -21.96 -21.84 17.14
C ILE A 238 -22.42 -20.43 16.78
N LYS A 239 -22.94 -19.67 17.76
CA LYS A 239 -23.04 -18.20 17.67
C LYS A 239 -22.27 -17.57 18.82
N ILE A 240 -21.34 -16.68 18.52
CA ILE A 240 -20.77 -15.74 19.50
C ILE A 240 -21.77 -14.59 19.69
N ASN A 241 -22.00 -14.20 20.94
CA ASN A 241 -22.86 -13.07 21.31
C ASN A 241 -22.08 -11.94 22.02
N LYS A 242 -20.79 -12.19 22.34
CA LYS A 242 -19.79 -11.22 22.80
C LYS A 242 -18.42 -11.90 22.73
N GLY A 243 -17.45 -11.31 22.05
CA GLY A 243 -16.05 -11.78 22.06
C GLY A 243 -15.33 -11.44 23.38
N THR A 244 -14.01 -11.59 23.43
CA THR A 244 -13.21 -11.43 24.65
C THR A 244 -11.84 -10.80 24.41
N LEU A 245 -11.18 -10.39 25.49
CA LEU A 245 -9.85 -9.77 25.47
C LEU A 245 -8.76 -10.85 25.37
N ASN A 246 -7.85 -10.75 24.39
CA ASN A 246 -6.87 -11.80 24.07
C ASN A 246 -7.53 -13.15 23.71
N ALA A 247 -8.59 -13.12 22.91
CA ALA A 247 -9.24 -14.33 22.41
C ALA A 247 -8.23 -15.18 21.63
N LEU A 248 -7.98 -16.43 22.05
CA LEU A 248 -6.98 -17.29 21.40
C LEU A 248 -7.50 -18.71 21.20
N VAL A 249 -7.49 -19.17 19.95
CA VAL A 249 -7.57 -20.59 19.60
C VAL A 249 -6.25 -21.00 18.96
N ASN A 250 -5.64 -22.10 19.42
CA ASN A 250 -4.34 -22.54 18.93
C ASN A 250 -4.28 -24.07 18.81
N ASN A 251 -3.95 -24.58 17.62
CA ASN A 251 -3.66 -25.99 17.37
C ASN A 251 -2.17 -26.20 17.03
N GLN A 252 -1.52 -27.12 17.74
CA GLN A 252 -0.12 -27.52 17.51
C GLN A 252 0.04 -29.02 17.23
N GLN A 253 -1.07 -29.77 17.15
CA GLN A 253 -1.10 -31.23 16.96
C GLN A 253 -2.36 -31.60 16.13
N LEU A 254 -3.05 -32.70 16.46
CA LEU A 254 -4.11 -33.26 15.61
C LEU A 254 -5.51 -32.84 16.07
N ILE A 255 -6.30 -32.34 15.13
CA ILE A 255 -7.76 -32.27 15.17
C ILE A 255 -8.29 -33.05 13.96
N GLN A 256 -9.16 -34.04 14.15
CA GLN A 256 -9.67 -34.91 13.07
C GLN A 256 -11.18 -35.13 13.21
N ALA A 257 -11.93 -34.95 12.12
CA ALA A 257 -13.38 -35.11 12.05
C ALA A 257 -13.85 -35.42 10.60
N ASP A 258 -13.47 -36.59 10.08
CA ASP A 258 -13.78 -36.99 8.70
C ASP A 258 -15.31 -37.10 8.48
N GLY A 259 -15.83 -36.48 7.42
CA GLY A 259 -17.26 -36.37 7.14
C GLY A 259 -18.05 -35.41 8.07
N GLY A 260 -17.43 -34.36 8.57
CA GLY A 260 -18.09 -33.35 9.41
C GLY A 260 -17.33 -32.03 9.54
N LYS A 261 -17.75 -31.18 10.49
CA LYS A 261 -17.27 -29.78 10.61
C LYS A 261 -16.22 -29.61 11.70
N ILE A 262 -15.11 -28.97 11.37
CA ILE A 262 -14.16 -28.40 12.33
C ILE A 262 -14.25 -26.88 12.28
N LEU A 263 -14.46 -26.26 13.45
CA LEU A 263 -14.53 -24.81 13.62
C LEU A 263 -13.57 -24.36 14.73
N LEU A 264 -12.58 -23.56 14.36
CA LEU A 264 -11.76 -22.80 15.30
C LEU A 264 -12.23 -21.35 15.19
N ARG A 265 -12.82 -20.77 16.25
CA ARG A 265 -13.28 -19.37 16.22
C ARG A 265 -12.83 -18.53 17.42
N ALA A 266 -12.23 -17.38 17.16
CA ALA A 266 -11.90 -16.36 18.15
C ALA A 266 -12.63 -15.05 17.80
N ALA A 267 -13.05 -14.27 18.79
CA ALA A 267 -13.66 -12.95 18.56
C ALA A 267 -13.22 -11.97 19.65
N ALA A 268 -12.94 -10.72 19.28
CA ALA A 268 -12.41 -9.69 20.15
C ALA A 268 -13.51 -9.06 21.02
N ALA A 269 -13.11 -8.36 22.09
CA ALA A 269 -14.02 -7.54 22.89
C ALA A 269 -13.82 -6.03 22.71
N ASN A 270 -12.70 -5.62 22.11
CA ASN A 270 -12.31 -4.25 21.82
C ASN A 270 -11.06 -4.26 20.91
N THR A 271 -10.81 -3.19 20.18
CA THR A 271 -9.69 -3.05 19.23
C THR A 271 -8.31 -3.28 19.86
N LEU A 272 -8.11 -2.77 21.08
CA LEU A 272 -6.79 -2.69 21.73
C LEU A 272 -6.03 -4.02 21.94
N LEU A 273 -6.70 -5.17 21.88
CA LEU A 273 -6.10 -6.51 21.99
C LEU A 273 -6.90 -7.54 21.19
N GLY A 274 -6.43 -7.81 19.97
CA GLY A 274 -7.09 -8.62 18.96
C GLY A 274 -7.33 -10.11 19.29
N ALA A 275 -7.98 -10.78 18.33
CA ALA A 275 -8.36 -12.20 18.40
C ALA A 275 -7.50 -13.06 17.47
N ALA A 276 -6.97 -14.18 17.95
CA ALA A 276 -6.06 -15.02 17.18
C ALA A 276 -6.58 -16.46 17.00
N VAL A 277 -6.54 -16.96 15.76
CA VAL A 277 -6.73 -18.37 15.40
C VAL A 277 -5.46 -18.91 14.75
N ASN A 278 -4.76 -19.81 15.44
CA ASN A 278 -3.45 -20.29 15.00
C ASN A 278 -3.47 -21.80 14.74
N ASN A 279 -3.02 -22.24 13.58
CA ASN A 279 -2.65 -23.64 13.30
C ASN A 279 -1.13 -23.77 13.12
N SER A 280 -0.59 -24.87 13.65
CA SER A 280 0.80 -25.34 13.50
C SER A 280 0.88 -26.86 13.58
N GLY A 281 -0.25 -27.53 13.31
CA GLY A 281 -0.42 -28.97 13.40
C GLY A 281 -1.16 -29.50 12.18
N THR A 282 -2.05 -30.47 12.40
CA THR A 282 -2.93 -31.03 11.36
C THR A 282 -4.37 -30.86 11.78
N ILE A 283 -5.17 -30.24 10.92
CA ILE A 283 -6.62 -30.20 11.00
C ILE A 283 -7.15 -30.98 9.80
N ARG A 284 -7.94 -32.02 10.05
CA ARG A 284 -8.44 -32.94 9.01
C ARG A 284 -9.94 -33.15 9.10
N ALA A 285 -10.64 -32.93 8.01
CA ALA A 285 -12.02 -33.36 7.79
C ALA A 285 -12.14 -33.93 6.37
N GLN A 286 -11.59 -35.13 6.12
CA GLN A 286 -11.69 -35.74 4.79
C GLN A 286 -13.12 -36.12 4.44
N THR A 287 -13.50 -36.00 3.16
CA THR A 287 -14.82 -36.40 2.66
C THR A 287 -15.07 -37.88 2.95
N LEU A 288 -16.22 -38.18 3.56
CA LEU A 288 -16.58 -39.53 3.96
C LEU A 288 -17.83 -40.01 3.19
N GLN A 289 -17.60 -40.94 2.25
CA GLN A 289 -18.59 -41.46 1.30
C GLN A 289 -19.07 -40.39 0.30
N GLU A 290 -20.08 -39.60 0.69
CA GLU A 290 -20.65 -38.48 -0.09
C GLU A 290 -20.94 -37.29 0.85
N ILE A 291 -20.29 -37.24 2.01
CA ILE A 291 -20.42 -36.17 3.00
C ILE A 291 -19.09 -35.42 3.02
N ASN A 292 -19.07 -34.28 2.34
CA ASN A 292 -17.92 -33.38 2.27
C ASN A 292 -17.58 -32.87 3.68
N GLY A 293 -16.28 -32.76 3.97
CA GLY A 293 -15.81 -32.15 5.21
C GLY A 293 -15.70 -30.63 5.12
N GLU A 294 -15.52 -29.99 6.27
CA GLU A 294 -15.60 -28.53 6.40
C GLU A 294 -14.63 -28.05 7.49
N ILE A 295 -13.67 -27.18 7.16
CA ILE A 295 -12.63 -26.69 8.07
C ILE A 295 -12.63 -25.16 8.09
N LEU A 296 -13.14 -24.54 9.16
CA LEU A 296 -13.20 -23.08 9.27
C LEU A 296 -12.30 -22.56 10.41
N LEU A 297 -11.40 -21.63 10.08
CA LEU A 297 -10.46 -20.95 10.99
C LEU A 297 -10.77 -19.45 10.99
N LEU A 298 -11.60 -19.01 11.93
CA LEU A 298 -12.26 -17.70 11.87
C LEU A 298 -11.84 -16.83 13.05
N ALA A 299 -11.12 -15.75 12.79
CA ALA A 299 -10.83 -14.75 13.80
C ALA A 299 -11.97 -13.70 13.84
N ASP A 300 -11.57 -12.48 14.16
CA ASP A 300 -12.40 -11.28 14.17
C ASP A 300 -12.07 -10.46 12.92
N MET A 301 -13.06 -9.99 12.17
CA MET A 301 -12.80 -9.31 10.88
C MET A 301 -12.29 -7.88 11.04
N GLN A 302 -12.50 -7.26 12.21
CA GLN A 302 -12.04 -5.89 12.45
C GLN A 302 -10.63 -5.84 13.06
N ASN A 303 -10.29 -6.81 13.92
CA ASN A 303 -9.06 -6.76 14.75
C ASN A 303 -8.50 -8.18 15.02
N GLY A 304 -8.67 -9.12 14.09
CA GLY A 304 -8.27 -10.52 14.27
C GLY A 304 -7.16 -10.96 13.34
N THR A 305 -6.47 -12.04 13.70
CA THR A 305 -5.44 -12.65 12.87
C THR A 305 -5.62 -14.16 12.80
N THR A 306 -5.72 -14.70 11.59
CA THR A 306 -5.69 -16.15 11.34
C THR A 306 -4.30 -16.51 10.84
N ASN A 307 -3.57 -17.35 11.59
CA ASN A 307 -2.22 -17.80 11.26
C ASN A 307 -2.25 -19.29 10.91
N VAL A 308 -1.93 -19.64 9.66
CA VAL A 308 -1.82 -21.05 9.23
C VAL A 308 -0.36 -21.44 9.07
N SER A 309 0.00 -22.54 9.72
CA SER A 309 1.19 -23.33 9.44
C SER A 309 0.86 -24.82 9.61
N GLY A 310 1.54 -25.69 8.89
CA GLY A 310 1.24 -27.13 8.91
C GLY A 310 0.16 -27.51 7.89
N ILE A 311 -0.86 -28.27 8.31
CA ILE A 311 -1.77 -28.97 7.38
C ILE A 311 -3.25 -28.66 7.67
N LEU A 312 -4.00 -28.31 6.62
CA LEU A 312 -5.47 -28.30 6.54
C LEU A 312 -5.90 -29.29 5.45
N ASP A 313 -6.65 -30.34 5.81
CA ASP A 313 -6.90 -31.50 4.93
C ASP A 313 -8.38 -31.85 4.89
N ALA A 314 -9.06 -31.34 3.87
CA ALA A 314 -10.47 -31.60 3.56
C ALA A 314 -10.63 -32.50 2.30
N SER A 315 -9.58 -33.23 1.93
CA SER A 315 -9.50 -34.02 0.69
C SER A 315 -10.52 -35.17 0.58
N ALA A 316 -10.79 -35.62 -0.64
CA ALA A 316 -11.66 -36.76 -0.95
C ALA A 316 -10.89 -37.95 -1.58
N PRO A 317 -10.01 -38.62 -0.81
CA PRO A 317 -9.05 -39.60 -1.34
C PRO A 317 -9.64 -40.97 -1.74
N THR A 318 -10.97 -41.14 -1.76
CA THR A 318 -11.59 -42.44 -2.07
C THR A 318 -12.90 -42.37 -2.86
N LYS A 319 -13.74 -41.36 -2.61
CA LYS A 319 -14.98 -41.03 -3.34
C LYS A 319 -15.53 -39.69 -2.85
N GLY A 320 -16.41 -39.09 -3.65
CA GLY A 320 -17.03 -37.80 -3.38
C GLY A 320 -16.14 -36.64 -3.82
N ASN A 321 -16.69 -35.44 -3.74
CA ASN A 321 -16.00 -34.20 -4.06
C ASN A 321 -15.19 -33.70 -2.85
N GLY A 322 -14.32 -32.73 -3.09
CA GLY A 322 -13.54 -32.07 -2.05
C GLY A 322 -14.40 -31.41 -0.97
N GLY A 323 -13.85 -31.32 0.23
CA GLY A 323 -14.40 -30.49 1.30
C GLY A 323 -14.11 -29.00 1.11
N PHE A 324 -14.64 -28.19 2.02
CA PHE A 324 -14.46 -26.74 2.02
C PHE A 324 -13.53 -26.29 3.16
N ILE A 325 -12.69 -25.29 2.89
CA ILE A 325 -11.74 -24.71 3.86
C ILE A 325 -11.93 -23.18 3.85
N GLU A 326 -12.02 -22.57 5.03
CA GLU A 326 -12.25 -21.13 5.23
C GLU A 326 -11.22 -20.60 6.23
N THR A 327 -10.47 -19.55 5.84
CA THR A 327 -9.49 -18.88 6.70
C THR A 327 -9.76 -17.37 6.70
N SER A 328 -10.50 -16.91 7.71
CA SER A 328 -11.00 -15.54 7.79
C SER A 328 -10.45 -14.77 8.98
N ALA A 329 -10.13 -13.49 8.80
CA ALA A 329 -9.67 -12.55 9.83
C ALA A 329 -9.57 -11.11 9.27
N ALA A 330 -9.25 -10.11 10.09
CA ALA A 330 -8.72 -8.85 9.54
C ALA A 330 -7.41 -9.07 8.75
N THR A 331 -6.58 -10.02 9.20
CA THR A 331 -5.30 -10.38 8.55
C THR A 331 -5.08 -11.89 8.53
N VAL A 332 -4.78 -12.49 7.37
CA VAL A 332 -4.72 -13.96 7.18
C VAL A 332 -3.32 -14.40 6.71
N ASN A 333 -2.44 -14.72 7.65
CA ASN A 333 -1.06 -15.12 7.36
C ASN A 333 -0.92 -16.63 7.09
N ILE A 334 -0.37 -17.02 5.93
CA ILE A 334 -0.09 -18.40 5.53
C ILE A 334 1.43 -18.63 5.46
N GLN A 335 1.97 -19.37 6.43
CA GLN A 335 3.42 -19.56 6.58
C GLN A 335 3.97 -20.64 5.64
N ASN A 336 5.24 -20.49 5.26
CA ASN A 336 5.86 -21.36 4.25
C ASN A 336 5.81 -22.85 4.60
N ASN A 337 5.66 -23.70 3.57
CA ASN A 337 5.44 -25.15 3.67
C ASN A 337 4.10 -25.52 4.34
N SER A 338 3.11 -24.63 4.30
CA SER A 338 1.72 -24.98 4.61
C SER A 338 1.12 -25.84 3.50
N VAL A 339 0.32 -26.83 3.88
CA VAL A 339 -0.37 -27.74 2.96
C VAL A 339 -1.87 -27.67 3.24
N ILE A 340 -2.58 -26.99 2.36
CA ILE A 340 -4.03 -26.87 2.31
C ILE A 340 -4.50 -27.72 1.13
N THR A 341 -5.44 -28.63 1.36
CA THR A 341 -5.90 -29.52 0.28
C THR A 341 -7.35 -29.96 0.43
N THR A 342 -8.06 -29.88 -0.68
CA THR A 342 -9.42 -30.36 -0.90
C THR A 342 -9.46 -31.50 -1.94
N LEU A 343 -8.33 -31.75 -2.62
CA LEU A 343 -8.13 -32.69 -3.74
C LEU A 343 -9.04 -33.92 -3.72
N ALA A 344 -9.79 -34.11 -4.80
CA ALA A 344 -10.70 -35.24 -4.98
C ALA A 344 -10.14 -36.25 -5.98
N ALA A 345 -10.25 -37.55 -5.64
CA ALA A 345 -9.66 -38.62 -6.44
C ALA A 345 -10.59 -39.19 -7.53
N LEU A 346 -11.90 -38.89 -7.46
CA LEU A 346 -12.98 -39.46 -8.30
C LEU A 346 -14.21 -38.53 -8.40
N GLY A 347 -13.98 -37.22 -8.32
CA GLY A 347 -15.01 -36.17 -8.26
C GLY A 347 -14.33 -34.81 -8.25
N ASP A 348 -15.12 -33.75 -8.07
CA ASP A 348 -14.65 -32.38 -8.26
C ASP A 348 -13.81 -31.90 -7.06
N ASN A 349 -12.78 -31.07 -7.32
CA ASN A 349 -12.00 -30.44 -6.27
C ASN A 349 -12.88 -29.49 -5.43
N GLY A 350 -12.46 -29.22 -4.19
CA GLY A 350 -13.13 -28.25 -3.32
C GLY A 350 -12.37 -26.93 -3.26
N ASN A 351 -12.99 -25.95 -2.61
CA ASN A 351 -12.44 -24.59 -2.55
C ASN A 351 -11.82 -24.31 -1.18
N TRP A 352 -10.73 -23.55 -1.18
CA TRP A 352 -10.18 -22.89 -0.02
C TRP A 352 -10.42 -21.38 -0.15
N LEU A 353 -11.24 -20.81 0.73
CA LEU A 353 -11.50 -19.38 0.85
C LEU A 353 -10.52 -18.74 1.84
N ILE A 354 -9.85 -17.68 1.39
CA ILE A 354 -9.07 -16.73 2.17
C ILE A 354 -9.87 -15.43 2.20
N ASP A 355 -10.15 -14.92 3.41
CA ASP A 355 -11.13 -13.85 3.68
C ASP A 355 -10.48 -12.82 4.64
N PRO A 356 -9.76 -11.81 4.10
CA PRO A 356 -9.07 -10.77 4.87
C PRO A 356 -9.75 -9.39 4.70
N ALA A 357 -9.14 -8.32 5.23
CA ALA A 357 -9.45 -6.95 4.80
C ALA A 357 -8.81 -6.67 3.44
N ASP A 358 -7.47 -6.66 3.39
CA ASP A 358 -6.62 -6.61 2.19
C ASP A 358 -5.79 -7.91 2.08
N TYR A 359 -5.22 -8.20 0.90
CA TYR A 359 -4.31 -9.35 0.74
C TYR A 359 -3.08 -9.09 -0.11
N THR A 360 -1.88 -9.37 0.41
CA THR A 360 -0.62 -9.29 -0.35
C THR A 360 0.04 -10.65 -0.52
N ILE A 361 0.20 -11.09 -1.78
CA ILE A 361 1.08 -12.19 -2.17
C ILE A 361 2.46 -11.59 -2.48
N ALA A 362 3.50 -11.94 -1.72
CA ALA A 362 4.86 -11.42 -1.94
C ALA A 362 5.96 -12.32 -1.35
N ALA A 363 7.12 -12.36 -2.02
CA ALA A 363 8.29 -13.18 -1.61
C ALA A 363 8.81 -12.82 -0.21
N THR A 364 8.66 -11.55 0.18
CA THR A 364 8.94 -11.05 1.53
C THR A 364 7.95 -9.95 1.90
N GLY A 365 7.33 -10.06 3.08
CA GLY A 365 6.46 -9.02 3.63
C GLY A 365 4.95 -9.26 3.44
N GLY A 366 4.57 -10.05 2.43
CA GLY A 366 3.19 -10.46 2.19
C GLY A 366 2.66 -11.53 3.15
N ASP A 367 1.36 -11.78 3.07
CA ASP A 367 0.61 -12.78 3.84
C ASP A 367 0.87 -14.21 3.40
N ILE A 368 1.22 -14.42 2.12
CA ILE A 368 1.65 -15.68 1.53
C ILE A 368 2.75 -15.39 0.48
N THR A 369 3.59 -16.38 0.18
CA THR A 369 4.53 -16.29 -0.98
C THR A 369 3.89 -16.94 -2.20
N GLY A 370 4.20 -16.44 -3.39
CA GLY A 370 3.77 -17.01 -4.67
C GLY A 370 4.17 -18.48 -4.80
N ALA A 371 5.37 -18.85 -4.31
CA ALA A 371 5.84 -20.24 -4.25
C ALA A 371 5.00 -21.16 -3.32
N ASP A 372 4.47 -20.64 -2.21
CA ASP A 372 3.57 -21.39 -1.33
C ASP A 372 2.15 -21.46 -1.89
N LEU A 373 1.65 -20.38 -2.51
CA LEU A 373 0.36 -20.36 -3.20
C LEU A 373 0.35 -21.36 -4.37
N SER A 374 1.38 -21.30 -5.24
CA SER A 374 1.69 -22.29 -6.28
C SER A 374 1.62 -23.73 -5.79
N THR A 375 2.24 -24.01 -4.64
CA THR A 375 2.27 -25.36 -4.04
C THR A 375 0.89 -25.83 -3.61
N ASN A 376 0.00 -24.92 -3.21
CA ASN A 376 -1.36 -25.23 -2.76
C ASN A 376 -2.40 -25.24 -3.89
N LEU A 377 -2.24 -24.43 -4.94
CA LEU A 377 -3.07 -24.50 -6.16
C LEU A 377 -3.01 -25.90 -6.80
N ASN A 378 -1.84 -26.55 -6.78
CA ASN A 378 -1.69 -27.96 -7.17
C ASN A 378 -2.47 -28.99 -6.28
N LEU A 379 -3.23 -28.55 -5.28
CA LEU A 379 -3.91 -29.38 -4.27
C LEU A 379 -5.35 -28.94 -3.90
N THR A 380 -5.81 -27.77 -4.36
CA THR A 380 -7.14 -27.18 -4.12
C THR A 380 -7.40 -26.03 -5.09
N ASN A 381 -8.66 -25.71 -5.38
CA ASN A 381 -9.01 -24.38 -5.88
C ASN A 381 -8.78 -23.36 -4.75
N VAL A 382 -8.34 -22.14 -5.07
CA VAL A 382 -8.12 -21.06 -4.10
C VAL A 382 -8.99 -19.86 -4.47
N ILE A 383 -9.70 -19.32 -3.50
CA ILE A 383 -10.45 -18.06 -3.60
C ILE A 383 -9.83 -17.11 -2.57
N ILE A 384 -9.40 -15.94 -3.01
CA ILE A 384 -9.03 -14.81 -2.14
C ILE A 384 -10.13 -13.76 -2.33
N GLN A 385 -10.81 -13.40 -1.24
CA GLN A 385 -11.90 -12.43 -1.25
C GLN A 385 -11.71 -11.40 -0.14
N THR A 386 -11.45 -10.16 -0.49
CA THR A 386 -11.38 -9.02 0.45
C THR A 386 -12.79 -8.56 0.87
N SER A 387 -12.86 -7.58 1.79
CA SER A 387 -14.10 -6.84 2.07
C SER A 387 -13.85 -5.50 2.76
N THR A 388 -14.67 -4.48 2.50
CA THR A 388 -14.46 -3.14 3.08
C THR A 388 -14.67 -3.14 4.59
N PHE A 389 -13.71 -2.51 5.27
CA PHE A 389 -13.82 -2.22 6.69
C PHE A 389 -13.47 -0.76 6.93
N THR A 390 -14.44 0.12 6.65
CA THR A 390 -14.34 1.59 6.81
C THR A 390 -13.92 2.08 8.21
N ASP A 391 -13.99 1.23 9.24
CA ASP A 391 -13.47 1.47 10.60
C ASP A 391 -11.95 1.23 10.77
N VAL A 392 -11.26 0.56 9.83
CA VAL A 392 -9.81 0.26 9.91
C VAL A 392 -8.95 1.03 8.91
N GLY A 393 -9.52 1.43 7.76
CA GLY A 393 -8.84 2.26 6.76
C GLY A 393 -8.01 1.51 5.71
N GLU A 394 -8.11 0.19 5.66
CA GLU A 394 -7.66 -0.61 4.51
C GLU A 394 -8.77 -0.57 3.42
N PRO A 395 -8.45 -0.44 2.13
CA PRO A 395 -9.43 -0.21 1.06
C PRO A 395 -10.21 -1.46 0.61
N GLY A 396 -9.67 -2.67 0.73
CA GLY A 396 -10.22 -3.88 0.11
C GLY A 396 -9.42 -4.37 -1.11
N ASP A 397 -8.09 -4.21 -1.09
CA ASP A 397 -7.22 -4.48 -2.24
C ASP A 397 -6.55 -5.88 -2.22
N ILE A 398 -6.27 -6.40 -3.41
CA ILE A 398 -5.42 -7.59 -3.63
C ILE A 398 -4.16 -7.22 -4.41
N TYR A 399 -2.99 -7.61 -3.91
CA TYR A 399 -1.69 -7.37 -4.53
C TYR A 399 -0.94 -8.67 -4.84
N VAL A 400 -0.52 -8.86 -6.10
CA VAL A 400 0.28 -10.00 -6.57
C VAL A 400 1.69 -9.53 -6.93
N ASN A 401 2.64 -9.70 -6.01
CA ASN A 401 4.01 -9.18 -6.05
C ASN A 401 5.08 -10.31 -5.94
N ASP A 402 4.74 -11.54 -6.34
CA ASP A 402 5.64 -12.73 -6.38
C ASP A 402 5.02 -13.81 -7.26
N ASP A 403 5.84 -14.46 -8.09
CA ASP A 403 5.38 -15.35 -9.18
C ASP A 403 4.53 -16.54 -8.68
N ILE A 404 3.43 -16.82 -9.39
CA ILE A 404 2.51 -17.93 -9.10
C ILE A 404 2.49 -18.89 -10.30
N SER A 405 2.77 -20.18 -10.12
CA SER A 405 2.65 -21.17 -11.21
C SER A 405 2.22 -22.57 -10.77
N TRP A 406 1.30 -23.17 -11.53
CA TRP A 406 0.78 -24.53 -11.30
C TRP A 406 0.43 -25.23 -12.61
N SER A 407 0.29 -26.56 -12.54
CA SER A 407 -0.01 -27.43 -13.70
C SER A 407 -1.10 -28.46 -13.35
N ALA A 408 -2.12 -28.02 -12.61
CA ALA A 408 -3.24 -28.84 -12.18
C ALA A 408 -4.56 -28.16 -12.57
N SER A 409 -5.59 -28.96 -12.87
CA SER A 409 -6.94 -28.49 -13.19
C SER A 409 -7.62 -27.94 -11.93
N THR A 410 -7.23 -26.73 -11.56
CA THR A 410 -7.62 -25.97 -10.37
C THR A 410 -7.55 -24.48 -10.67
N SER A 411 -8.45 -23.70 -10.08
CA SER A 411 -8.50 -22.25 -10.26
C SER A 411 -7.84 -21.46 -9.13
N LEU A 412 -7.30 -20.30 -9.49
CA LEU A 412 -7.11 -19.15 -8.61
C LEU A 412 -8.21 -18.13 -8.91
N THR A 413 -9.00 -17.77 -7.91
CA THR A 413 -10.03 -16.73 -7.98
C THR A 413 -9.63 -15.58 -7.06
N LEU A 414 -9.58 -14.36 -7.60
CA LEU A 414 -9.33 -13.12 -6.85
C LEU A 414 -10.59 -12.25 -6.92
N ILE A 415 -11.16 -11.95 -5.75
CA ILE A 415 -12.35 -11.11 -5.59
C ILE A 415 -11.94 -9.87 -4.77
N ALA A 416 -11.81 -8.72 -5.42
CA ALA A 416 -11.47 -7.46 -4.74
C ALA A 416 -12.71 -6.62 -4.44
N GLU A 417 -12.65 -5.81 -3.38
CA GLU A 417 -13.68 -4.79 -3.08
C GLU A 417 -13.21 -3.37 -3.43
N ASN A 418 -11.98 -3.24 -3.93
CA ASN A 418 -11.45 -2.01 -4.51
C ASN A 418 -10.60 -2.34 -5.75
N ASN A 419 -9.33 -2.76 -5.63
CA ASN A 419 -8.51 -3.09 -6.81
C ASN A 419 -7.74 -4.43 -6.71
N ILE A 420 -7.45 -5.03 -7.87
CA ILE A 420 -6.57 -6.18 -8.07
C ILE A 420 -5.32 -5.71 -8.83
N TYR A 421 -4.17 -5.67 -8.15
CA TYR A 421 -2.88 -5.27 -8.73
C TYR A 421 -2.03 -6.50 -9.05
N ILE A 422 -1.76 -6.74 -10.33
CA ILE A 422 -0.88 -7.81 -10.81
C ILE A 422 0.48 -7.23 -11.18
N ASN A 423 1.47 -7.37 -10.30
CA ASN A 423 2.83 -6.85 -10.48
C ASN A 423 3.87 -7.96 -10.73
N SER A 424 3.43 -9.21 -10.93
CA SER A 424 4.27 -10.39 -11.15
C SER A 424 3.46 -11.48 -11.88
N GLU A 425 4.13 -12.49 -12.42
CA GLU A 425 3.53 -13.47 -13.33
C GLU A 425 2.55 -14.43 -12.64
N ILE A 426 1.35 -14.60 -13.21
CA ILE A 426 0.41 -15.69 -12.90
C ILE A 426 0.43 -16.68 -14.06
N LYS A 427 1.03 -17.86 -13.87
CA LYS A 427 1.30 -18.85 -14.94
C LYS A 427 0.58 -20.18 -14.72
N ALA A 428 -0.60 -20.33 -15.31
CA ALA A 428 -1.39 -21.57 -15.34
C ALA A 428 -0.95 -22.46 -16.53
N THR A 429 -0.50 -23.69 -16.26
CA THR A 429 0.18 -24.56 -17.26
C THR A 429 -0.38 -25.98 -17.37
N GLY A 430 -1.59 -26.20 -16.85
CA GLY A 430 -2.25 -27.51 -16.89
C GLY A 430 -3.61 -27.42 -17.57
N ASP A 431 -4.00 -28.52 -18.22
CA ASP A 431 -5.30 -28.70 -18.85
C ASP A 431 -6.44 -28.34 -17.85
N GLY A 432 -7.31 -27.39 -18.20
CA GLY A 432 -8.36 -26.89 -17.31
C GLY A 432 -7.88 -26.20 -16.02
N ALA A 433 -6.66 -25.64 -16.00
CA ALA A 433 -6.23 -24.68 -14.98
C ALA A 433 -6.86 -23.30 -15.26
N GLY A 434 -7.17 -22.53 -14.21
CA GLY A 434 -7.96 -21.30 -14.38
C GLY A 434 -7.55 -20.10 -13.55
N VAL A 435 -7.73 -18.90 -14.11
CA VAL A 435 -7.61 -17.61 -13.42
C VAL A 435 -8.96 -16.91 -13.53
N ILE A 436 -9.46 -16.39 -12.41
CA ILE A 436 -10.77 -15.72 -12.33
C ILE A 436 -10.58 -14.43 -11.54
N PHE A 437 -11.03 -13.32 -12.12
CA PHE A 437 -11.07 -12.00 -11.51
C PHE A 437 -12.53 -11.55 -11.36
N ASP A 438 -12.81 -10.90 -10.23
CA ASP A 438 -14.13 -10.40 -9.83
C ASP A 438 -13.87 -9.08 -9.10
N THR A 439 -14.15 -7.95 -9.76
CA THR A 439 -13.85 -6.61 -9.25
C THR A 439 -15.14 -5.92 -8.82
N ALA A 440 -15.42 -5.97 -7.51
CA ALA A 440 -16.75 -5.65 -7.00
C ALA A 440 -17.01 -4.13 -6.87
N LEU A 441 -18.01 -3.64 -7.60
CA LEU A 441 -18.71 -2.39 -7.30
C LEU A 441 -20.08 -2.68 -6.64
N ASP A 442 -20.37 -1.98 -5.55
CA ASP A 442 -21.58 -2.18 -4.71
C ASP A 442 -22.76 -1.29 -5.18
N ASP A 443 -23.54 -1.80 -6.15
CA ASP A 443 -24.88 -1.36 -6.62
C ASP A 443 -25.09 0.06 -7.23
N GLU A 444 -25.72 0.09 -8.41
CA GLU A 444 -26.57 1.17 -8.97
C GLU A 444 -25.97 2.58 -9.22
N ALA A 445 -24.75 2.70 -9.76
CA ALA A 445 -24.16 4.01 -10.15
C ALA A 445 -23.45 4.11 -11.52
N SER A 446 -23.14 3.00 -12.21
CA SER A 446 -22.58 3.02 -13.57
C SER A 446 -23.59 2.52 -14.61
N THR A 447 -23.67 3.22 -15.74
CA THR A 447 -24.38 2.75 -16.96
C THR A 447 -23.44 2.20 -18.02
N ALA A 448 -22.12 2.17 -17.77
CA ALA A 448 -21.11 1.63 -18.67
C ALA A 448 -20.41 0.41 -18.04
N GLU A 449 -20.54 -0.75 -18.68
CA GLU A 449 -19.86 -2.00 -18.25
C GLU A 449 -18.32 -1.86 -18.33
N PHE A 450 -17.81 -0.93 -19.15
CA PHE A 450 -16.39 -0.60 -19.28
C PHE A 450 -15.71 -0.02 -18.03
N ILE A 451 -16.48 0.42 -17.02
CA ILE A 451 -15.90 1.02 -15.80
C ILE A 451 -15.46 -0.05 -14.79
N GLU A 452 -16.21 -1.14 -14.64
CA GLU A 452 -15.97 -2.16 -13.60
C GLU A 452 -14.57 -2.78 -13.74
N SER A 453 -14.21 -3.23 -14.94
CA SER A 453 -12.93 -3.91 -15.15
C SER A 453 -11.67 -3.06 -14.92
N GLN A 454 -11.76 -1.72 -14.82
CA GLN A 454 -10.61 -0.84 -14.58
C GLN A 454 -9.96 -1.07 -13.20
N HIS A 455 -10.65 -1.80 -12.33
CA HIS A 455 -10.15 -2.27 -11.05
C HIS A 455 -9.16 -3.45 -11.13
N LEU A 456 -9.03 -4.11 -12.29
CA LEU A 456 -7.91 -5.01 -12.58
C LEU A 456 -6.77 -4.24 -13.26
N GLN A 457 -5.63 -4.12 -12.59
CA GLN A 457 -4.47 -3.34 -13.05
C GLN A 457 -3.23 -4.22 -13.18
N LEU A 458 -2.48 -4.07 -14.28
CA LEU A 458 -1.26 -4.81 -14.55
C LEU A 458 -0.06 -3.85 -14.46
N GLY A 459 0.89 -4.14 -13.56
CA GLY A 459 2.16 -3.45 -13.52
C GLY A 459 3.12 -3.91 -14.63
N GLU A 460 4.26 -3.22 -14.79
CA GLU A 460 5.30 -3.50 -15.81
C GLU A 460 5.73 -4.98 -15.94
N ASN A 461 5.57 -5.78 -14.88
CA ASN A 461 5.95 -7.21 -14.83
C ASN A 461 4.75 -8.15 -14.58
N GLY A 462 3.51 -7.65 -14.69
CA GLY A 462 2.28 -8.42 -14.58
C GLY A 462 1.88 -9.06 -15.91
N LYS A 463 1.78 -10.39 -15.96
CA LYS A 463 1.20 -11.16 -17.07
C LYS A 463 0.35 -12.31 -16.54
N VAL A 464 -0.73 -12.68 -17.25
CA VAL A 464 -1.59 -13.83 -16.92
C VAL A 464 -1.45 -14.92 -17.99
N THR A 465 -0.40 -15.72 -17.87
CA THR A 465 -0.05 -16.72 -18.89
C THR A 465 -0.82 -18.04 -18.70
N LEU A 466 -1.46 -18.51 -19.77
CA LEU A 466 -2.44 -19.60 -19.80
C LEU A 466 -2.06 -20.64 -20.88
N LEU A 467 -1.31 -21.68 -20.51
CA LEU A 467 -0.71 -22.65 -21.47
C LEU A 467 -1.40 -24.03 -21.50
N GLY A 468 -2.62 -24.14 -20.99
CA GLY A 468 -3.37 -25.40 -20.92
C GLY A 468 -4.37 -25.60 -22.08
N GLU A 469 -4.61 -26.86 -22.43
CA GLU A 469 -5.82 -27.27 -23.18
C GLU A 469 -7.06 -26.93 -22.32
N ASP A 470 -8.07 -26.31 -22.92
CA ASP A 470 -9.30 -25.83 -22.24
C ASP A 470 -9.00 -24.98 -20.97
N ALA A 471 -7.97 -24.13 -21.00
CA ALA A 471 -7.66 -23.21 -19.89
C ALA A 471 -8.78 -22.17 -19.67
N ILE A 472 -8.97 -21.76 -18.42
CA ILE A 472 -10.09 -20.89 -18.01
C ILE A 472 -9.57 -19.48 -17.69
N TYR A 473 -10.16 -18.46 -18.32
CA TYR A 473 -10.07 -17.07 -17.90
C TYR A 473 -11.48 -16.50 -17.75
N GLN A 474 -11.72 -15.80 -16.65
CA GLN A 474 -12.97 -15.09 -16.39
C GLN A 474 -12.65 -13.75 -15.74
N LEU A 475 -13.35 -12.69 -16.16
CA LEU A 475 -13.23 -11.33 -15.61
C LEU A 475 -14.66 -10.78 -15.45
N ASP A 476 -15.01 -10.38 -14.23
CA ASP A 476 -16.29 -9.73 -13.89
C ASP A 476 -17.50 -10.55 -14.39
N ASP A 477 -17.52 -11.82 -13.97
CA ASP A 477 -18.42 -12.91 -14.38
C ASP A 477 -18.41 -13.30 -15.88
N GLN A 478 -17.72 -12.56 -16.77
CA GLN A 478 -17.60 -12.87 -18.21
C GLN A 478 -16.52 -13.94 -18.48
N ASP A 479 -16.90 -15.04 -19.14
CA ASP A 479 -15.97 -16.07 -19.65
C ASP A 479 -15.21 -15.56 -20.89
N TYR A 480 -13.92 -15.90 -21.03
CA TYR A 480 -13.08 -15.58 -22.19
C TYR A 480 -12.47 -16.85 -22.83
N LEU A 481 -12.38 -16.86 -24.16
CA LEU A 481 -11.65 -17.89 -24.91
C LEU A 481 -10.15 -17.58 -24.93
N VAL A 482 -9.34 -18.56 -24.51
CA VAL A 482 -7.88 -18.41 -24.47
C VAL A 482 -7.27 -18.69 -25.85
N ILE A 483 -6.47 -17.74 -26.35
CA ILE A 483 -5.63 -17.87 -27.54
C ILE A 483 -4.22 -18.29 -27.08
N ASN A 484 -3.82 -19.53 -27.35
CA ASN A 484 -2.54 -20.10 -26.88
C ASN A 484 -1.95 -21.22 -27.76
N GLY A 485 -2.55 -21.54 -28.92
CA GLY A 485 -2.13 -22.62 -29.82
C GLY A 485 -2.39 -24.04 -29.29
N ASN A 486 -3.23 -24.19 -28.27
CA ASN A 486 -3.57 -25.45 -27.60
C ASN A 486 -5.07 -25.56 -27.24
N ASN A 487 -5.91 -24.60 -27.62
CA ASN A 487 -7.32 -24.59 -27.23
C ASN A 487 -8.17 -25.46 -28.18
N THR A 488 -9.16 -26.19 -27.67
CA THR A 488 -10.05 -27.02 -28.52
C THR A 488 -11.36 -26.33 -28.93
N SER A 489 -11.63 -25.13 -28.40
CA SER A 489 -12.76 -24.30 -28.84
C SER A 489 -12.45 -23.45 -30.08
N ILE A 490 -11.18 -23.16 -30.36
CA ILE A 490 -10.72 -22.40 -31.52
C ILE A 490 -10.02 -23.38 -32.47
N ASP A 491 -10.38 -23.40 -33.76
CA ASP A 491 -9.69 -24.26 -34.75
C ASP A 491 -8.34 -23.60 -35.14
N GLY A 492 -7.21 -24.28 -34.92
CA GLY A 492 -5.87 -23.81 -35.30
C GLY A 492 -4.75 -24.83 -34.98
N ASP A 493 -3.56 -24.68 -35.58
CA ASP A 493 -2.33 -25.42 -35.22
C ASP A 493 -1.34 -24.51 -34.42
N SER A 494 -1.66 -23.21 -34.21
CA SER A 494 -0.87 -22.23 -33.46
C SER A 494 -1.68 -20.98 -33.01
N ALA A 495 -1.19 -20.23 -32.01
CA ALA A 495 -1.87 -19.05 -31.46
C ALA A 495 -2.11 -17.92 -32.48
N LEU A 496 -1.19 -17.74 -33.43
CA LEU A 496 -1.32 -16.76 -34.52
C LEU A 496 -2.43 -17.15 -35.52
N GLU A 497 -2.61 -18.45 -35.77
CA GLU A 497 -3.71 -18.97 -36.57
C GLU A 497 -5.04 -18.90 -35.81
N GLU A 498 -5.06 -19.27 -34.52
CA GLU A 498 -6.23 -19.11 -33.64
C GLU A 498 -6.75 -17.65 -33.66
N LEU A 499 -5.86 -16.66 -33.55
CA LEU A 499 -6.20 -15.23 -33.62
C LEU A 499 -6.82 -14.84 -34.97
N GLN A 500 -6.26 -15.29 -36.10
CA GLN A 500 -6.80 -14.96 -37.43
C GLN A 500 -8.16 -15.64 -37.68
N ASN A 501 -8.37 -16.84 -37.14
CA ASN A 501 -9.54 -17.68 -37.42
C ASN A 501 -10.83 -17.21 -36.71
N ILE A 502 -10.75 -16.20 -35.84
CA ILE A 502 -11.93 -15.49 -35.29
C ILE A 502 -12.84 -15.00 -36.44
N ASN A 503 -12.25 -14.46 -37.51
CA ASN A 503 -12.96 -14.08 -38.73
C ASN A 503 -13.56 -15.30 -39.47
N GLU A 504 -12.81 -16.41 -39.63
CA GLU A 504 -13.27 -17.57 -40.40
C GLU A 504 -14.49 -18.28 -39.76
N ASN A 505 -14.58 -18.25 -38.42
CA ASN A 505 -15.65 -18.91 -37.68
C ASN A 505 -16.92 -18.06 -37.48
N LEU A 506 -16.84 -16.75 -37.73
CA LEU A 506 -17.87 -15.75 -37.36
C LEU A 506 -18.12 -15.70 -35.84
N GLU A 507 -17.06 -15.78 -35.05
CA GLU A 507 -17.11 -15.77 -33.57
C GLU A 507 -16.67 -14.41 -33.00
N LEU A 508 -17.01 -13.33 -33.73
CA LEU A 508 -16.74 -11.92 -33.44
C LEU A 508 -17.56 -11.37 -32.25
N GLU A 509 -18.61 -12.07 -31.84
CA GLU A 509 -19.45 -11.79 -30.65
C GLU A 509 -18.88 -12.40 -29.34
N LEU A 510 -17.68 -13.02 -29.38
CA LEU A 510 -17.09 -13.72 -28.23
C LEU A 510 -15.91 -12.97 -27.60
N ASN A 511 -15.67 -13.22 -26.31
CA ASN A 511 -14.55 -12.63 -25.59
C ASN A 511 -13.27 -13.46 -25.77
N TYR A 512 -12.11 -12.81 -25.92
CA TYR A 512 -10.82 -13.46 -26.17
C TYR A 512 -9.69 -12.92 -25.27
N VAL A 513 -8.81 -13.81 -24.82
CA VAL A 513 -7.62 -13.45 -24.03
C VAL A 513 -6.35 -14.09 -24.60
N LEU A 514 -5.26 -13.32 -24.68
CA LEU A 514 -3.94 -13.86 -25.04
C LEU A 514 -3.37 -14.67 -23.88
N GLY A 515 -3.08 -15.95 -24.12
CA GLY A 515 -2.53 -16.88 -23.12
C GLY A 515 -1.01 -17.01 -23.14
N ASP A 516 -0.31 -16.47 -24.14
CA ASP A 516 1.16 -16.29 -24.20
C ASP A 516 1.50 -15.18 -25.21
N ASP A 517 2.76 -14.75 -25.28
CA ASP A 517 3.21 -13.77 -26.30
C ASP A 517 3.19 -14.37 -27.73
N ILE A 518 2.74 -13.61 -28.73
CA ILE A 518 2.60 -14.04 -30.14
C ILE A 518 3.69 -13.42 -31.02
N ASP A 519 4.47 -14.27 -31.70
CA ASP A 519 5.35 -13.88 -32.82
C ASP A 519 4.53 -13.89 -34.13
N ALA A 520 4.16 -12.71 -34.62
CA ALA A 520 3.37 -12.52 -35.84
C ALA A 520 4.22 -12.35 -37.11
N SER A 521 5.55 -12.54 -37.05
CA SER A 521 6.47 -12.21 -38.16
C SER A 521 6.26 -13.03 -39.45
N ASP A 522 5.55 -14.16 -39.40
CA ASP A 522 5.15 -14.93 -40.60
C ASP A 522 4.04 -14.22 -41.42
N THR A 523 3.27 -13.29 -40.83
CA THR A 523 2.17 -12.54 -41.49
C THR A 523 2.63 -11.77 -42.73
N LEU A 524 3.89 -11.31 -42.75
CA LEU A 524 4.59 -10.73 -43.92
C LEU A 524 4.57 -11.60 -45.20
N ASN A 525 4.19 -12.87 -45.10
CA ASN A 525 4.11 -13.82 -46.21
C ASN A 525 2.69 -14.39 -46.41
N TRP A 526 1.70 -13.89 -45.68
CA TRP A 526 0.29 -14.28 -45.79
C TRP A 526 -0.39 -13.54 -46.95
N ASN A 527 -1.55 -14.05 -47.38
CA ASN A 527 -2.43 -13.41 -48.37
C ASN A 527 -1.71 -12.88 -49.63
N ASP A 528 -0.86 -13.71 -50.24
CA ASP A 528 0.00 -13.41 -51.41
C ASP A 528 0.98 -12.21 -51.25
N GLY A 529 0.99 -11.54 -50.10
CA GLY A 529 1.82 -10.39 -49.72
C GLY A 529 1.13 -9.44 -48.73
N ASP A 530 -0.20 -9.45 -48.72
CA ASP A 530 -1.06 -8.38 -48.18
C ASP A 530 -1.15 -8.35 -46.64
N GLY A 531 -0.60 -9.36 -45.96
CA GLY A 531 -0.47 -9.41 -44.49
C GLY A 531 -1.56 -10.18 -43.75
N PHE A 532 -1.77 -9.84 -42.48
CA PHE A 532 -2.90 -10.29 -41.65
C PHE A 532 -4.21 -9.59 -42.06
N VAL A 533 -5.35 -10.29 -42.01
CA VAL A 533 -6.66 -9.70 -42.32
C VAL A 533 -7.27 -9.12 -41.03
N PRO A 534 -7.59 -7.80 -40.97
CA PRO A 534 -8.19 -7.17 -39.79
C PRO A 534 -9.41 -7.92 -39.25
N LEU A 535 -9.55 -7.96 -37.92
CA LEU A 535 -10.66 -8.64 -37.24
C LEU A 535 -11.94 -7.77 -37.24
N GLY A 536 -13.01 -8.31 -37.81
CA GLY A 536 -14.27 -7.58 -38.04
C GLY A 536 -14.23 -6.61 -39.22
N ASP A 537 -15.36 -6.47 -39.91
CA ASP A 537 -15.59 -5.56 -41.04
C ASP A 537 -16.90 -4.76 -40.86
N PHE A 538 -17.25 -3.89 -41.81
CA PHE A 538 -18.43 -3.03 -41.69
C PHE A 538 -19.77 -3.79 -41.70
N ASP A 539 -19.85 -4.95 -42.40
CA ASP A 539 -21.04 -5.83 -42.39
C ASP A 539 -21.12 -6.65 -41.08
N THR A 540 -19.97 -6.91 -40.44
CA THR A 540 -19.78 -7.73 -39.24
C THR A 540 -18.64 -7.19 -38.35
N PRO A 541 -18.89 -6.18 -37.49
CA PRO A 541 -17.88 -5.65 -36.56
C PRO A 541 -17.49 -6.69 -35.50
N PHE A 542 -16.33 -6.48 -34.86
CA PHE A 542 -16.03 -7.16 -33.60
C PHE A 542 -16.86 -6.55 -32.46
N SER A 543 -17.49 -7.39 -31.65
CA SER A 543 -18.38 -6.96 -30.55
C SER A 543 -18.32 -7.90 -29.34
N GLY A 544 -17.12 -8.39 -29.05
CA GLY A 544 -16.78 -9.06 -27.79
C GLY A 544 -15.73 -8.25 -27.02
N MET A 545 -15.24 -8.79 -25.92
CA MET A 545 -14.12 -8.19 -25.18
C MET A 545 -12.78 -8.84 -25.57
N PHE A 546 -11.71 -8.05 -25.68
CA PHE A 546 -10.37 -8.56 -25.96
C PHE A 546 -9.36 -8.13 -24.88
N SER A 547 -8.65 -9.11 -24.31
CA SER A 547 -7.61 -8.85 -23.31
C SER A 547 -6.24 -9.38 -23.76
N GLY A 548 -5.24 -8.50 -23.80
CA GLY A 548 -3.85 -8.94 -23.89
C GLY A 548 -3.36 -9.60 -22.60
N SER A 549 -3.95 -9.28 -21.45
CA SER A 549 -3.55 -9.76 -20.11
C SER A 549 -2.05 -9.59 -19.76
N GLY A 550 -1.41 -8.60 -20.39
CA GLY A 550 0.03 -8.33 -20.30
C GLY A 550 0.87 -9.01 -21.38
N HIS A 551 0.28 -9.81 -22.26
CA HIS A 551 0.95 -10.44 -23.40
C HIS A 551 0.99 -9.56 -24.65
N GLU A 552 2.02 -9.77 -25.47
CA GLU A 552 2.34 -8.96 -26.65
C GLU A 552 2.10 -9.70 -27.97
N ILE A 553 1.80 -8.95 -29.03
CA ILE A 553 1.82 -9.42 -30.43
C ILE A 553 2.94 -8.66 -31.15
N ASP A 554 4.02 -9.36 -31.49
CA ASP A 554 5.25 -8.79 -32.07
C ASP A 554 5.34 -9.00 -33.58
N GLN A 555 5.81 -8.00 -34.32
CA GLN A 555 6.06 -8.01 -35.78
C GLN A 555 4.82 -8.31 -36.64
N LEU A 556 3.64 -7.82 -36.23
CA LEU A 556 2.41 -7.87 -37.05
C LEU A 556 2.57 -7.01 -38.32
N VAL A 557 2.21 -7.56 -39.49
CA VAL A 557 2.24 -6.88 -40.78
C VAL A 557 0.87 -6.89 -41.45
N ILE A 558 0.42 -5.72 -41.91
CA ILE A 558 -0.76 -5.53 -42.76
C ILE A 558 -0.36 -4.52 -43.85
N ASP A 559 -0.54 -4.84 -45.12
CA ASP A 559 -0.11 -4.05 -46.28
C ASP A 559 -1.28 -3.96 -47.28
N LEU A 560 -2.31 -3.19 -46.89
CA LEU A 560 -3.60 -3.04 -47.59
C LEU A 560 -3.83 -1.59 -48.09
N PRO A 561 -2.92 -1.00 -48.89
CA PRO A 561 -2.93 0.43 -49.23
C PRO A 561 -4.10 0.88 -50.14
N ASP A 562 -4.92 -0.04 -50.66
CA ASP A 562 -6.12 0.24 -51.46
C ASP A 562 -7.43 -0.13 -50.67
N ASP A 563 -7.36 -0.42 -49.36
CA ASP A 563 -8.51 -0.80 -48.51
C ASP A 563 -8.59 0.03 -47.21
N SER A 564 -9.82 0.28 -46.74
CA SER A 564 -10.13 1.05 -45.53
C SER A 564 -10.47 0.16 -44.32
N LEU A 565 -10.55 0.76 -43.11
CA LEU A 565 -10.76 0.06 -41.82
C LEU A 565 -9.63 -0.93 -41.49
N VAL A 566 -8.42 -0.40 -41.29
CA VAL A 566 -7.20 -1.22 -41.17
C VAL A 566 -6.57 -1.12 -39.78
N GLY A 567 -6.37 -2.27 -39.14
CA GLY A 567 -5.73 -2.44 -37.84
C GLY A 567 -5.68 -3.92 -37.45
N LEU A 568 -5.32 -4.27 -36.20
CA LEU A 568 -5.57 -5.64 -35.70
C LEU A 568 -7.07 -5.96 -35.77
N PHE A 569 -7.91 -5.00 -35.40
CA PHE A 569 -9.35 -4.97 -35.65
C PHE A 569 -9.64 -3.99 -36.79
N GLY A 570 -10.57 -4.33 -37.68
CA GLY A 570 -11.04 -3.39 -38.70
C GLY A 570 -11.98 -2.37 -38.06
N ILE A 571 -13.04 -2.86 -37.41
CA ILE A 571 -14.02 -2.04 -36.69
C ILE A 571 -14.56 -2.75 -35.45
N THR A 572 -14.72 -2.00 -34.36
CA THR A 572 -15.29 -2.49 -33.08
C THR A 572 -16.56 -1.73 -32.68
N VAL A 573 -17.51 -2.44 -32.07
CA VAL A 573 -18.76 -1.91 -31.51
C VAL A 573 -19.01 -2.55 -30.15
N ASP A 574 -19.44 -1.80 -29.13
CA ASP A 574 -19.79 -2.34 -27.79
C ASP A 574 -18.64 -3.21 -27.20
N THR A 575 -17.41 -2.71 -27.33
CA THR A 575 -16.17 -3.50 -27.20
C THR A 575 -15.22 -2.91 -26.16
N LEU A 576 -14.69 -3.77 -25.29
CA LEU A 576 -13.54 -3.47 -24.44
C LEU A 576 -12.28 -4.13 -25.01
N ILE A 577 -11.29 -3.33 -25.42
CA ILE A 577 -9.91 -3.79 -25.65
C ILE A 577 -9.05 -3.36 -24.46
N ARG A 578 -8.38 -4.31 -23.80
CA ARG A 578 -7.55 -4.02 -22.63
C ARG A 578 -6.21 -4.74 -22.60
N ASP A 579 -5.21 -4.09 -22.03
CA ASP A 579 -3.88 -4.65 -21.74
C ASP A 579 -3.14 -5.22 -22.98
N VAL A 580 -3.44 -4.71 -24.18
CA VAL A 580 -2.87 -5.19 -25.47
C VAL A 580 -1.58 -4.44 -25.80
N GLY A 581 -0.48 -5.17 -25.92
CA GLY A 581 0.78 -4.64 -26.48
C GLY A 581 0.99 -5.08 -27.93
N LEU A 582 1.05 -4.13 -28.87
CA LEU A 582 1.45 -4.39 -30.25
C LEU A 582 2.88 -3.89 -30.50
N THR A 583 3.82 -4.80 -30.75
CA THR A 583 5.25 -4.48 -30.83
C THR A 583 5.85 -4.67 -32.23
N ASN A 584 6.76 -3.76 -32.61
CA ASN A 584 7.45 -3.73 -33.91
C ASN A 584 6.55 -3.88 -35.16
N ILE A 585 5.32 -3.34 -35.11
CA ILE A 585 4.34 -3.50 -36.20
C ILE A 585 4.70 -2.71 -37.47
N ASN A 586 4.14 -3.15 -38.61
CA ASN A 586 4.12 -2.39 -39.85
C ASN A 586 2.73 -2.51 -40.50
N ILE A 587 1.87 -1.53 -40.26
CA ILE A 587 0.50 -1.47 -40.80
C ILE A 587 0.39 -0.37 -41.85
N THR A 588 -0.26 -0.66 -42.96
CA THR A 588 -0.55 0.27 -44.06
C THR A 588 -1.96 0.03 -44.59
N GLY A 589 -2.75 1.10 -44.75
CA GLY A 589 -4.13 1.11 -45.25
C GLY A 589 -4.45 2.34 -46.11
N GLU A 590 -5.72 2.54 -46.46
CA GLU A 590 -6.24 3.73 -47.17
C GLU A 590 -6.87 4.73 -46.16
N SER A 591 -8.09 4.47 -45.69
CA SER A 591 -8.84 5.32 -44.74
C SER A 591 -9.14 4.57 -43.43
N ALA A 592 -9.19 5.30 -42.32
CA ALA A 592 -9.40 4.78 -40.95
C ALA A 592 -8.38 3.68 -40.60
N VAL A 593 -7.12 4.09 -40.40
CA VAL A 593 -5.98 3.21 -40.16
C VAL A 593 -5.43 3.39 -38.74
N GLY A 594 -5.43 2.33 -37.95
CA GLY A 594 -4.91 2.32 -36.58
C GLY A 594 -3.95 1.15 -36.30
N GLY A 595 -3.18 1.25 -35.23
CA GLY A 595 -2.37 0.13 -34.74
C GLY A 595 -3.24 -1.01 -34.19
N ILE A 596 -4.15 -0.69 -33.28
CA ILE A 596 -5.09 -1.64 -32.66
C ILE A 596 -6.36 -1.76 -33.51
N VAL A 597 -6.98 -0.64 -33.91
CA VAL A 597 -8.30 -0.65 -34.56
C VAL A 597 -8.42 0.38 -35.67
N GLY A 598 -9.05 0.04 -36.80
CA GLY A 598 -9.38 0.99 -37.86
C GLY A 598 -10.36 2.07 -37.38
N ALA A 599 -11.57 1.67 -36.97
CA ALA A 599 -12.54 2.55 -36.30
C ALA A 599 -13.17 1.90 -35.06
N GLN A 600 -13.38 2.67 -33.98
CA GLN A 600 -14.12 2.19 -32.80
C GLN A 600 -15.38 3.02 -32.53
N ILE A 601 -16.47 2.34 -32.18
CA ILE A 601 -17.78 2.94 -31.89
C ILE A 601 -18.30 2.38 -30.57
N ASP A 602 -18.79 3.22 -29.65
CA ASP A 602 -19.35 2.80 -28.35
C ASP A 602 -18.41 1.80 -27.61
N SER A 603 -17.10 2.11 -27.61
CA SER A 603 -16.02 1.18 -27.26
C SER A 603 -14.96 1.83 -26.35
N ALA A 604 -14.17 1.00 -25.68
CA ALA A 604 -13.09 1.44 -24.79
C ALA A 604 -11.77 0.71 -25.05
N ILE A 605 -10.67 1.48 -25.15
CA ILE A 605 -9.29 0.98 -25.13
C ILE A 605 -8.64 1.37 -23.80
N TYR A 606 -8.07 0.39 -23.09
CA TYR A 606 -7.51 0.56 -21.74
C TYR A 606 -6.12 -0.08 -21.61
N GLN A 607 -5.15 0.61 -20.97
CA GLN A 607 -3.79 0.11 -20.71
C GLN A 607 -3.09 -0.54 -21.93
N SER A 608 -3.40 -0.10 -23.14
CA SER A 608 -2.93 -0.73 -24.38
C SER A 608 -1.93 0.16 -25.12
N TYR A 609 -1.06 -0.43 -25.93
CA TYR A 609 0.04 0.30 -26.54
C TYR A 609 0.53 -0.24 -27.88
N VAL A 610 1.14 0.65 -28.67
CA VAL A 610 1.60 0.35 -30.02
C VAL A 610 3.02 0.87 -30.26
N THR A 611 3.86 0.05 -30.90
CA THR A 611 5.23 0.41 -31.32
C THR A 611 5.49 -0.09 -32.74
N GLY A 612 6.07 0.75 -33.62
CA GLY A 612 6.29 0.38 -35.02
C GLY A 612 6.04 1.52 -36.02
N ILE A 613 5.33 1.19 -37.10
CA ILE A 613 4.90 2.13 -38.16
C ILE A 613 3.42 1.87 -38.46
N VAL A 614 2.64 2.96 -38.55
CA VAL A 614 1.26 2.96 -39.05
C VAL A 614 1.16 4.03 -40.14
N SER A 615 0.63 3.68 -41.32
CA SER A 615 0.50 4.61 -42.44
C SER A 615 -0.82 4.48 -43.18
N GLY A 616 -1.37 5.58 -43.68
CA GLY A 616 -2.51 5.57 -44.61
C GLY A 616 -2.63 6.87 -45.39
N GLU A 617 -3.81 7.19 -45.92
CA GLU A 617 -4.10 8.48 -46.56
C GLU A 617 -5.01 9.34 -45.65
N PHE A 618 -6.09 8.77 -45.10
CA PHE A 618 -7.10 9.46 -44.27
C PHE A 618 -7.34 8.76 -42.91
N LEU A 619 -7.72 9.52 -41.88
CA LEU A 619 -7.98 9.05 -40.50
C LEU A 619 -6.93 8.05 -39.98
N VAL A 620 -5.66 8.48 -39.88
CA VAL A 620 -4.53 7.63 -39.45
C VAL A 620 -4.16 7.93 -37.98
N GLY A 621 -4.05 6.91 -37.14
CA GLY A 621 -3.60 7.07 -35.74
C GLY A 621 -2.75 5.91 -35.23
N GLY A 622 -1.94 6.17 -34.19
CA GLY A 622 -1.04 5.15 -33.65
C GLY A 622 -1.76 4.00 -32.94
N ILE A 623 -2.93 4.26 -32.35
CA ILE A 623 -3.78 3.27 -31.68
C ILE A 623 -5.04 3.01 -32.49
N ALA A 624 -5.77 4.06 -32.88
CA ALA A 624 -7.04 3.97 -33.60
C ALA A 624 -7.06 4.90 -34.82
N GLY A 625 -7.69 4.52 -35.93
CA GLY A 625 -7.90 5.45 -37.05
C GLY A 625 -8.97 6.50 -36.73
N GLY A 626 -10.16 6.04 -36.35
CA GLY A 626 -11.26 6.89 -35.87
C GLY A 626 -11.90 6.39 -34.57
N GLN A 627 -12.52 7.29 -33.80
CA GLN A 627 -13.33 6.92 -32.63
C GLN A 627 -14.62 7.74 -32.48
N MET A 628 -15.72 7.09 -32.12
CA MET A 628 -17.04 7.72 -31.91
C MET A 628 -17.75 7.16 -30.67
N PHE A 629 -18.29 8.03 -29.80
CA PHE A 629 -18.87 7.63 -28.49
C PHE A 629 -17.95 6.72 -27.66
N SER A 630 -16.63 6.87 -27.82
CA SER A 630 -15.63 5.89 -27.36
C SER A 630 -14.56 6.54 -26.49
N SER A 631 -13.70 5.72 -25.88
CA SER A 631 -12.61 6.22 -25.02
C SER A 631 -11.27 5.49 -25.21
N ILE A 632 -10.17 6.24 -25.07
CA ILE A 632 -8.80 5.70 -24.98
C ILE A 632 -8.19 6.17 -23.65
N ASN A 633 -7.89 5.22 -22.76
CA ASN A 633 -7.48 5.51 -21.38
C ASN A 633 -6.18 4.80 -21.02
N ASN A 634 -5.29 5.47 -20.29
CA ASN A 634 -4.02 4.91 -19.80
C ASN A 634 -3.15 4.24 -20.89
N SER A 635 -3.27 4.70 -22.15
CA SER A 635 -2.77 4.00 -23.34
C SER A 635 -1.74 4.85 -24.09
N TYR A 636 -0.83 4.24 -24.85
CA TYR A 636 0.29 5.00 -25.44
C TYR A 636 0.81 4.50 -26.79
N SER A 637 1.37 5.43 -27.57
CA SER A 637 1.99 5.15 -28.85
C SER A 637 3.47 5.53 -28.84
N THR A 638 4.28 4.66 -29.43
CA THR A 638 5.67 4.95 -29.83
C THR A 638 5.86 4.71 -31.33
N ALA A 639 4.79 4.37 -32.05
CA ALA A 639 4.80 4.18 -33.49
C ALA A 639 4.90 5.53 -34.21
N ASN A 640 5.64 5.57 -35.31
CA ASN A 640 5.62 6.74 -36.19
C ASN A 640 4.37 6.63 -37.08
N THR A 641 3.60 7.72 -37.15
CA THR A 641 2.35 7.78 -37.92
C THR A 641 2.51 8.69 -39.13
N SER A 642 1.99 8.25 -40.28
CA SER A 642 2.06 9.02 -41.51
C SER A 642 0.81 8.91 -42.36
N GLY A 643 0.34 10.03 -42.89
CA GLY A 643 -0.67 10.05 -43.94
C GLY A 643 -0.75 11.40 -44.64
N ASP A 644 -1.84 11.65 -45.35
CA ASP A 644 -1.97 12.85 -46.18
C ASP A 644 -2.86 13.92 -45.53
N TYR A 645 -4.01 13.57 -44.96
CA TYR A 645 -5.01 14.56 -44.50
C TYR A 645 -5.25 14.62 -42.99
N VAL A 646 -5.67 13.52 -42.36
CA VAL A 646 -6.07 13.50 -40.94
C VAL A 646 -5.22 12.47 -40.21
N VAL A 647 -4.27 12.94 -39.39
CA VAL A 647 -3.23 12.09 -38.79
C VAL A 647 -2.97 12.48 -37.34
N GLY A 648 -3.06 11.52 -36.41
CA GLY A 648 -2.63 11.67 -35.02
C GLY A 648 -1.54 10.68 -34.60
N GLY A 649 -0.89 10.92 -33.46
CA GLY A 649 -0.01 9.93 -32.83
C GLY A 649 -0.77 8.86 -32.02
N ILE A 650 -2.02 9.15 -31.60
CA ILE A 650 -2.93 8.21 -30.91
C ILE A 650 -4.16 7.90 -31.77
N VAL A 651 -4.90 8.91 -32.22
CA VAL A 651 -6.11 8.75 -33.05
C VAL A 651 -6.09 9.67 -34.26
N GLY A 652 -6.57 9.22 -35.42
CA GLY A 652 -6.79 10.11 -36.57
C GLY A 652 -7.87 11.15 -36.26
N GLY A 653 -9.08 10.71 -35.93
CA GLY A 653 -10.20 11.61 -35.62
C GLY A 653 -11.10 11.10 -34.50
N GLN A 654 -11.63 12.01 -33.69
CA GLN A 654 -12.55 11.67 -32.60
C GLN A 654 -13.83 12.51 -32.55
N LEU A 655 -14.96 11.86 -32.27
CA LEU A 655 -16.31 12.46 -32.23
C LEU A 655 -17.06 12.00 -30.97
N PHE A 656 -17.60 12.94 -30.18
CA PHE A 656 -18.26 12.65 -28.88
C PHE A 656 -17.48 11.64 -28.03
N SER A 657 -16.16 11.77 -27.94
CA SER A 657 -15.25 10.75 -27.39
C SER A 657 -14.25 11.35 -26.40
N SER A 658 -13.48 10.48 -25.72
CA SER A 658 -12.46 10.90 -24.77
C SER A 658 -11.10 10.24 -24.98
N ILE A 659 -10.04 10.97 -24.62
CA ILE A 659 -8.68 10.46 -24.44
C ILE A 659 -8.20 10.93 -23.07
N ASN A 660 -7.82 10.00 -22.20
CA ASN A 660 -7.40 10.29 -20.82
C ASN A 660 -6.09 9.57 -20.45
N SER A 661 -5.21 10.24 -19.70
CA SER A 661 -3.97 9.64 -19.15
C SER A 661 -3.08 8.98 -20.23
N SER A 662 -3.09 9.50 -21.46
CA SER A 662 -2.57 8.81 -22.67
C SER A 662 -1.55 9.65 -23.44
N HIS A 663 -0.58 9.03 -24.11
CA HIS A 663 0.57 9.78 -24.64
C HIS A 663 1.24 9.20 -25.89
N THR A 664 1.82 10.07 -26.73
CA THR A 664 2.68 9.65 -27.84
C THR A 664 4.15 10.04 -27.64
N THR A 665 5.04 9.22 -28.20
CA THR A 665 6.49 9.52 -28.34
C THR A 665 7.03 9.27 -29.74
N GLY A 666 6.22 8.70 -30.66
CA GLY A 666 6.56 8.57 -32.08
C GLY A 666 6.23 9.84 -32.86
N SER A 667 6.88 10.07 -33.99
CA SER A 667 6.64 11.28 -34.81
C SER A 667 5.38 11.16 -35.66
N THR A 668 4.57 12.21 -35.71
CA THR A 668 3.40 12.33 -36.60
C THR A 668 3.77 13.11 -37.86
N SER A 669 3.35 12.65 -39.05
CA SER A 669 3.57 13.36 -40.31
C SER A 669 2.38 13.38 -41.28
N GLY A 670 2.05 14.55 -41.80
CA GLY A 670 1.05 14.81 -42.86
C GLY A 670 1.70 15.30 -44.16
N TYR A 671 1.21 14.87 -45.34
CA TYR A 671 1.79 15.22 -46.65
C TYR A 671 0.81 15.72 -47.73
N GLY A 672 -0.48 15.82 -47.46
CA GLY A 672 -1.51 16.22 -48.44
C GLY A 672 -1.43 17.68 -48.92
N ASP A 673 -1.69 17.92 -50.19
CA ASP A 673 -1.58 19.23 -50.87
C ASP A 673 -2.97 19.89 -50.98
N VAL A 674 -3.20 20.96 -50.21
CA VAL A 674 -4.50 21.64 -49.99
C VAL A 674 -5.02 22.50 -51.18
N ASP A 675 -4.64 22.16 -52.41
CA ASP A 675 -4.99 22.95 -53.63
C ASP A 675 -6.51 22.86 -53.96
N GLU A 676 -7.28 21.96 -53.32
CA GLU A 676 -8.75 21.89 -53.35
C GLU A 676 -9.33 21.94 -51.90
N ILE A 677 -10.07 23.02 -51.56
CA ILE A 677 -10.56 23.32 -50.20
C ILE A 677 -11.99 22.75 -50.02
N GLU A 678 -12.15 21.44 -50.18
CA GLU A 678 -13.43 20.75 -49.90
C GLU A 678 -13.30 19.67 -48.80
N ASP A 679 -12.07 19.26 -48.42
CA ASP A 679 -11.78 18.14 -47.49
C ASP A 679 -11.24 18.59 -46.11
N ILE A 680 -11.39 17.75 -45.09
CA ILE A 680 -10.92 18.02 -43.71
C ILE A 680 -9.42 17.68 -43.58
N ASN A 681 -8.60 18.66 -43.17
CA ASN A 681 -7.17 18.46 -42.85
C ASN A 681 -6.93 18.74 -41.35
N GLY A 682 -6.07 17.94 -40.71
CA GLY A 682 -5.72 18.11 -39.31
C GLY A 682 -4.66 17.11 -38.84
N ILE A 683 -3.49 17.61 -38.47
CA ILE A 683 -2.34 16.81 -38.04
C ILE A 683 -2.01 17.10 -36.57
N GLY A 684 -1.96 16.07 -35.72
CA GLY A 684 -1.80 16.24 -34.27
C GLY A 684 -0.85 15.26 -33.58
N GLY A 685 -0.29 15.68 -32.44
CA GLY A 685 0.47 14.77 -31.57
C GLY A 685 -0.40 13.64 -30.99
N ILE A 686 -1.59 13.98 -30.47
CA ILE A 686 -2.55 12.99 -29.95
C ILE A 686 -3.62 12.68 -30.99
N ALA A 687 -4.39 13.69 -31.43
CA ALA A 687 -5.52 13.53 -32.34
C ALA A 687 -5.34 14.39 -33.60
N GLY A 688 -5.59 13.86 -34.80
CA GLY A 688 -5.62 14.70 -36.01
C GLY A 688 -6.75 15.75 -35.95
N VAL A 689 -7.97 15.28 -35.68
CA VAL A 689 -9.15 16.14 -35.46
C VAL A 689 -9.97 15.72 -34.24
N GLN A 690 -10.67 16.66 -33.61
CA GLN A 690 -11.64 16.39 -32.55
C GLN A 690 -12.91 17.23 -32.65
N PHE A 691 -14.06 16.57 -32.43
CA PHE A 691 -15.39 17.15 -32.48
C PHE A 691 -16.18 16.75 -31.22
N ASN A 692 -16.65 17.76 -30.46
CA ASN A 692 -17.39 17.59 -29.20
C ASN A 692 -16.74 16.58 -28.22
N SER A 693 -15.40 16.54 -28.21
CA SER A 693 -14.59 15.48 -27.57
C SER A 693 -13.56 16.06 -26.58
N THR A 694 -13.04 15.23 -25.68
CA THR A 694 -12.10 15.67 -24.62
C THR A 694 -10.74 14.97 -24.71
N ILE A 695 -9.66 15.74 -24.63
CA ILE A 695 -8.30 15.26 -24.32
C ILE A 695 -7.93 15.76 -22.92
N ASP A 696 -7.61 14.83 -22.01
CA ASP A 696 -7.29 15.09 -20.60
C ASP A 696 -6.05 14.27 -20.13
N ASP A 697 -5.27 14.83 -19.21
CA ASP A 697 -3.97 14.31 -18.70
C ASP A 697 -3.08 13.63 -19.76
N SER A 698 -2.99 14.23 -20.95
CA SER A 698 -2.42 13.59 -22.13
C SER A 698 -1.31 14.41 -22.78
N TYR A 699 -0.31 13.77 -23.39
CA TYR A 699 0.90 14.48 -23.82
C TYR A 699 1.63 13.93 -25.05
N SER A 700 2.29 14.83 -25.78
CA SER A 700 3.13 14.51 -26.94
C SER A 700 4.60 14.81 -26.70
N ILE A 701 5.46 13.86 -27.04
CA ILE A 701 6.93 14.01 -27.06
C ILE A 701 7.51 13.87 -28.48
N GLY A 702 6.76 13.27 -29.40
CA GLY A 702 7.16 13.19 -30.81
C GLY A 702 7.02 14.52 -31.54
N ASP A 703 7.88 14.76 -32.52
CA ASP A 703 7.74 15.90 -33.44
C ASP A 703 6.48 15.73 -34.30
N THR A 704 5.70 16.80 -34.48
CA THR A 704 4.53 16.84 -35.37
C THR A 704 4.85 17.68 -36.60
N SER A 705 4.62 17.11 -37.79
CA SER A 705 4.86 17.79 -39.07
C SER A 705 3.68 17.63 -40.03
N GLY A 706 3.34 18.67 -40.78
CA GLY A 706 2.25 18.61 -41.77
C GLY A 706 2.43 19.62 -42.90
N VAL A 707 1.39 19.77 -43.72
CA VAL A 707 1.24 20.93 -44.61
C VAL A 707 0.47 22.00 -43.84
N ASP A 708 -0.85 21.89 -43.74
CA ASP A 708 -1.69 22.84 -42.99
C ASP A 708 -2.33 22.22 -41.75
N ILE A 709 -2.80 23.07 -40.82
CA ILE A 709 -3.58 22.70 -39.61
C ILE A 709 -2.82 21.67 -38.74
N VAL A 710 -1.71 22.13 -38.15
CA VAL A 710 -0.77 21.26 -37.42
C VAL A 710 -0.69 21.65 -35.94
N GLY A 711 -0.97 20.70 -35.05
CA GLY A 711 -0.99 20.88 -33.59
C GLY A 711 -0.06 19.95 -32.82
N GLY A 712 0.60 20.47 -31.78
CA GLY A 712 1.40 19.63 -30.87
C GLY A 712 0.59 18.58 -30.09
N ILE A 713 -0.72 18.80 -29.92
CA ILE A 713 -1.69 17.84 -29.36
C ILE A 713 -2.80 17.51 -30.36
N VAL A 714 -3.41 18.52 -31.00
CA VAL A 714 -4.55 18.33 -31.90
C VAL A 714 -4.51 19.23 -33.12
N GLY A 715 -4.73 18.71 -34.33
CA GLY A 715 -4.78 19.53 -35.55
C GLY A 715 -5.95 20.51 -35.52
N LEU A 716 -7.18 19.99 -35.64
CA LEU A 716 -8.43 20.74 -35.55
C LEU A 716 -9.24 20.36 -34.31
N SER A 717 -9.71 21.35 -33.56
CA SER A 717 -10.62 21.17 -32.42
C SER A 717 -11.85 22.06 -32.59
N SER A 718 -13.00 21.47 -32.96
CA SER A 718 -14.27 22.20 -33.21
C SER A 718 -15.46 21.61 -32.44
N ASP A 719 -16.56 22.36 -32.35
CA ASP A 719 -17.90 21.89 -31.96
C ASP A 719 -18.80 21.60 -33.18
N LEU A 720 -18.38 22.00 -34.38
CA LEU A 720 -19.09 21.81 -35.64
C LEU A 720 -18.72 20.46 -36.26
N PHE A 721 -19.65 19.50 -36.22
CA PHE A 721 -19.52 18.28 -37.02
C PHE A 721 -19.41 18.62 -38.51
N LEU A 722 -18.34 18.15 -39.13
CA LEU A 722 -18.13 18.13 -40.57
C LEU A 722 -18.29 16.68 -41.03
N ASP A 723 -19.01 16.47 -42.14
CA ASP A 723 -19.33 15.13 -42.61
C ASP A 723 -18.06 14.38 -43.04
N PHE A 724 -17.88 13.14 -42.58
CA PHE A 724 -16.77 12.29 -42.97
C PHE A 724 -17.12 11.51 -44.26
N ASP A 725 -17.47 12.24 -45.33
CA ASP A 725 -17.91 11.72 -46.65
C ASP A 725 -16.93 10.69 -47.29
N GLU A 726 -15.66 10.64 -46.83
CA GLU A 726 -14.63 9.67 -47.26
C GLU A 726 -14.37 8.50 -46.28
N CYS A 727 -15.26 8.30 -45.29
CA CYS A 727 -15.28 7.08 -44.48
C CYS A 727 -16.67 6.46 -44.46
N GLU A 728 -16.87 5.36 -45.19
CA GLU A 728 -18.09 4.53 -45.14
C GLU A 728 -18.44 4.13 -43.67
N CYS A 729 -17.47 4.19 -42.76
CA CYS A 729 -17.60 3.92 -41.33
C CYS A 729 -18.58 4.83 -40.56
N PHE A 730 -18.97 6.00 -41.08
CA PHE A 730 -19.89 6.94 -40.40
C PHE A 730 -21.14 7.31 -41.24
N GLU A 731 -21.43 6.61 -42.35
CA GLU A 731 -22.39 7.04 -43.38
C GLU A 731 -23.90 7.11 -43.00
N ASP A 732 -24.36 6.48 -41.90
CA ASP A 732 -25.80 6.38 -41.61
C ASP A 732 -26.29 7.56 -40.73
N GLU A 733 -27.38 8.25 -41.16
CA GLU A 733 -28.02 9.36 -40.42
C GLU A 733 -28.63 8.88 -39.07
N VAL A 734 -27.81 8.66 -38.04
CA VAL A 734 -28.31 8.30 -36.71
C VAL A 734 -28.79 9.56 -35.97
N GLU A 735 -30.11 9.68 -35.76
CA GLU A 735 -30.72 10.67 -34.86
C GLU A 735 -30.32 10.37 -33.39
N PHE A 736 -29.09 10.72 -32.99
CA PHE A 736 -28.61 10.55 -31.61
C PHE A 736 -29.27 11.52 -30.63
N GLU A 737 -29.81 10.97 -29.53
CA GLU A 737 -30.25 11.72 -28.35
C GLU A 737 -29.03 11.87 -27.41
N ILE A 738 -28.31 13.00 -27.53
CA ILE A 738 -27.06 13.27 -26.79
C ILE A 738 -27.29 13.09 -25.28
N SER A 739 -26.47 12.26 -24.64
CA SER A 739 -26.50 12.03 -23.19
C SER A 739 -25.78 13.15 -22.42
N ASP A 740 -26.12 13.31 -21.14
CA ASP A 740 -25.46 14.26 -20.22
C ASP A 740 -23.97 13.90 -19.91
N GLU A 741 -23.42 12.85 -20.53
CA GLU A 741 -22.08 12.31 -20.26
C GLU A 741 -21.00 12.84 -21.24
N PHE A 742 -21.40 13.32 -22.42
CA PHE A 742 -20.48 13.86 -23.44
C PHE A 742 -20.49 15.39 -23.46
N SER A 743 -19.35 15.99 -23.85
CA SER A 743 -19.15 17.45 -23.81
C SER A 743 -19.84 18.15 -24.98
N SER A 744 -20.46 19.31 -24.73
CA SER A 744 -20.98 20.20 -25.79
C SER A 744 -19.84 20.77 -26.65
N GLN A 745 -18.73 21.10 -26.02
CA GLN A 745 -17.54 21.70 -26.65
C GLN A 745 -16.43 20.66 -26.84
N SER A 746 -15.52 20.90 -27.79
CA SER A 746 -14.22 20.21 -27.79
C SER A 746 -13.29 20.81 -26.75
N ILE A 747 -12.63 19.96 -25.95
CA ILE A 747 -11.81 20.35 -24.80
C ILE A 747 -10.43 19.70 -24.90
N VAL A 748 -9.38 20.50 -24.69
CA VAL A 748 -8.04 20.03 -24.32
C VAL A 748 -7.72 20.59 -22.94
N THR A 749 -7.56 19.71 -21.95
CA THR A 749 -7.24 20.12 -20.58
C THR A 749 -6.09 19.28 -20.01
N ASN A 750 -5.37 19.84 -19.03
CA ASN A 750 -4.30 19.13 -18.31
C ASN A 750 -3.23 18.48 -19.21
N SER A 751 -3.01 19.03 -20.42
CA SER A 751 -2.27 18.35 -21.50
C SER A 751 -1.05 19.16 -21.98
N TYR A 752 -0.03 18.50 -22.54
CA TYR A 752 1.20 19.21 -22.92
C TYR A 752 2.01 18.61 -24.09
N SER A 753 2.68 19.49 -24.85
CA SER A 753 3.61 19.08 -25.92
C SER A 753 5.06 19.46 -25.62
N THR A 754 5.99 18.60 -26.04
CA THR A 754 7.45 18.78 -25.91
C THR A 754 8.25 18.51 -27.19
N GLY A 755 7.64 17.91 -28.22
CA GLY A 755 8.22 17.80 -29.56
C GLY A 755 8.00 19.08 -30.38
N ASP A 756 8.77 19.26 -31.45
CA ASP A 756 8.65 20.44 -32.32
C ASP A 756 7.42 20.32 -33.24
N THR A 757 6.67 21.41 -33.44
CA THR A 757 5.54 21.47 -34.39
C THR A 757 5.95 22.21 -35.67
N SER A 758 5.63 21.67 -36.85
CA SER A 758 6.00 22.28 -38.14
C SER A 758 4.98 22.11 -39.27
N GLY A 759 4.85 23.14 -40.12
CA GLY A 759 4.08 23.08 -41.38
C GLY A 759 4.17 24.36 -42.20
N GLU A 760 3.15 24.66 -42.99
CA GLU A 760 2.90 25.94 -43.68
C GLU A 760 1.85 26.76 -42.88
N ASP A 761 0.54 26.62 -43.10
CA ASP A 761 -0.46 27.49 -42.42
C ASP A 761 -1.20 26.83 -41.23
N TYR A 762 -1.60 27.65 -40.25
CA TYR A 762 -2.36 27.25 -39.04
C TYR A 762 -1.61 26.29 -38.09
N ILE A 763 -0.45 26.73 -37.60
CA ILE A 763 0.48 25.89 -36.83
C ILE A 763 0.47 26.27 -35.34
N GLY A 764 0.31 25.31 -34.42
CA GLY A 764 0.32 25.57 -32.98
C GLY A 764 0.91 24.49 -32.09
N GLY A 765 1.49 24.90 -30.95
CA GLY A 765 2.13 23.98 -30.00
C GLY A 765 1.17 23.10 -29.18
N ILE A 766 -0.13 23.39 -29.19
CA ILE A 766 -1.21 22.51 -28.70
C ILE A 766 -2.21 22.25 -29.84
N ALA A 767 -2.81 23.31 -30.40
CA ALA A 767 -3.84 23.22 -31.43
C ALA A 767 -3.43 23.91 -32.73
N GLY A 768 -3.68 23.32 -33.90
CA GLY A 768 -3.60 24.05 -35.17
C GLY A 768 -4.71 25.10 -35.26
N ILE A 769 -5.96 24.63 -35.18
CA ILE A 769 -7.18 25.44 -35.11
C ILE A 769 -8.05 25.03 -33.92
N GLN A 770 -8.59 26.03 -33.21
CA GLN A 770 -9.60 25.91 -32.15
C GLN A 770 -10.84 26.72 -32.52
N GLU A 771 -11.95 26.05 -32.82
CA GLU A 771 -13.28 26.65 -33.04
C GLU A 771 -14.20 26.32 -31.86
N ASN A 772 -14.78 27.35 -31.23
CA ASN A 772 -15.69 27.30 -30.07
C ASN A 772 -15.25 26.46 -28.83
N GLY A 773 -14.13 25.75 -28.86
CA GLY A 773 -13.66 24.83 -27.81
C GLY A 773 -12.89 25.47 -26.65
N ILE A 774 -12.32 24.65 -25.78
CA ILE A 774 -11.53 25.08 -24.62
C ILE A 774 -10.13 24.47 -24.65
N ILE A 775 -9.09 25.28 -24.44
CA ILE A 775 -7.76 24.83 -24.03
C ILE A 775 -7.49 25.36 -22.62
N ASN A 776 -7.26 24.46 -21.66
CA ASN A 776 -7.17 24.79 -20.23
C ASN A 776 -5.99 24.07 -19.54
N ASN A 777 -5.32 24.72 -18.57
CA ASN A 777 -4.26 24.08 -17.74
C ASN A 777 -3.23 23.28 -18.57
N SER A 778 -2.82 23.82 -19.73
CA SER A 778 -2.08 23.10 -20.77
C SER A 778 -0.90 23.91 -21.31
N TYR A 779 0.18 23.27 -21.76
CA TYR A 779 1.41 23.99 -22.11
C TYR A 779 2.26 23.35 -23.22
N THR A 780 3.09 24.16 -23.90
CA THR A 780 4.12 23.65 -24.82
C THR A 780 5.53 24.10 -24.45
N THR A 781 6.52 23.30 -24.88
CA THR A 781 7.95 23.59 -24.76
C THR A 781 8.78 23.35 -26.02
N GLY A 782 8.23 22.68 -27.05
CA GLY A 782 8.88 22.52 -28.36
C GLY A 782 8.72 23.76 -29.25
N ASP A 783 9.59 23.90 -30.25
CA ASP A 783 9.58 25.04 -31.18
C ASP A 783 8.43 24.90 -32.20
N VAL A 784 7.77 26.01 -32.52
CA VAL A 784 6.62 26.06 -33.44
C VAL A 784 6.99 26.81 -34.71
N ASN A 785 6.89 26.17 -35.88
CA ASN A 785 7.46 26.68 -37.14
C ASN A 785 6.44 26.61 -38.29
N GLY A 786 6.12 27.75 -38.92
CA GLY A 786 5.13 27.81 -40.01
C GLY A 786 5.33 28.98 -40.99
N ALA A 787 4.26 29.35 -41.68
CA ALA A 787 4.16 30.45 -42.63
C ALA A 787 3.14 31.51 -42.15
N ASP A 788 1.83 31.26 -42.22
CA ASP A 788 0.79 32.12 -41.63
C ASP A 788 0.08 31.45 -40.44
N PHE A 789 -0.51 32.26 -39.56
CA PHE A 789 -1.25 31.82 -38.35
C PHE A 789 -0.44 30.88 -37.44
N VAL A 790 0.74 31.31 -37.02
CA VAL A 790 1.67 30.51 -36.20
C VAL A 790 1.62 30.94 -34.73
N GLY A 791 1.30 30.01 -33.82
CA GLY A 791 1.04 30.31 -32.41
C GLY A 791 1.68 29.35 -31.38
N GLY A 792 2.08 29.87 -30.23
CA GLY A 792 2.66 29.04 -29.16
C GLY A 792 1.71 27.94 -28.64
N ILE A 793 0.44 28.23 -28.41
CA ILE A 793 -0.62 27.29 -28.02
C ILE A 793 -1.51 26.97 -29.21
N ALA A 794 -2.06 27.99 -29.88
CA ALA A 794 -3.02 27.81 -30.98
C ALA A 794 -2.62 28.62 -32.23
N GLY A 795 -2.63 28.01 -33.42
CA GLY A 795 -2.41 28.76 -34.67
C GLY A 795 -3.54 29.77 -34.91
N LEU A 796 -4.78 29.28 -34.88
CA LEU A 796 -6.01 30.09 -34.86
C LEU A 796 -6.91 29.66 -33.69
N SER A 797 -7.43 30.62 -32.93
CA SER A 797 -8.55 30.43 -32.00
C SER A 797 -9.70 31.33 -32.43
N TYR A 798 -10.92 30.79 -32.59
CA TYR A 798 -12.09 31.62 -32.91
C TYR A 798 -13.43 31.09 -32.42
N SER A 799 -14.42 32.00 -32.39
CA SER A 799 -15.84 31.64 -32.25
C SER A 799 -16.71 32.16 -33.40
N SER A 800 -17.57 31.28 -33.91
CA SER A 800 -18.43 31.45 -35.08
C SER A 800 -19.68 32.29 -34.76
N SER A 801 -19.59 33.61 -34.85
CA SER A 801 -20.63 34.55 -34.41
C SER A 801 -21.87 34.63 -35.33
N SER A 802 -22.76 33.64 -35.26
CA SER A 802 -24.19 33.70 -35.61
C SER A 802 -24.58 34.21 -37.01
N GLU A 803 -23.85 33.85 -38.06
CA GLU A 803 -24.39 33.67 -39.42
C GLU A 803 -23.91 32.28 -39.90
N PRO A 804 -24.74 31.48 -40.59
CA PRO A 804 -24.38 30.11 -40.90
C PRO A 804 -23.25 30.03 -41.93
N SER A 805 -22.42 28.98 -41.78
CA SER A 805 -21.56 28.45 -42.85
C SER A 805 -22.39 28.21 -44.12
N PRO A 806 -21.82 28.30 -45.34
CA PRO A 806 -22.55 27.99 -46.58
C PRO A 806 -23.07 26.54 -46.68
N PHE A 807 -22.66 25.65 -45.77
CA PHE A 807 -23.18 24.29 -45.62
C PHE A 807 -24.44 24.30 -44.72
N GLU A 808 -25.59 23.95 -45.30
CA GLU A 808 -26.92 24.17 -44.70
C GLU A 808 -27.47 22.88 -44.05
N TYR A 809 -27.24 22.70 -42.74
CA TYR A 809 -28.08 21.84 -41.90
C TYR A 809 -28.68 22.62 -40.72
N VAL A 810 -29.87 22.24 -40.27
CA VAL A 810 -30.69 23.06 -39.36
C VAL A 810 -31.47 22.20 -38.36
N ILE A 811 -31.10 22.34 -37.08
CA ILE A 811 -31.96 22.05 -35.92
C ILE A 811 -32.19 23.38 -35.18
N ALA A 812 -33.36 23.57 -34.56
CA ALA A 812 -33.83 24.89 -34.10
C ALA A 812 -34.68 24.85 -32.82
N ASP A 813 -34.85 26.04 -32.21
CA ASP A 813 -35.74 26.37 -31.08
C ASP A 813 -35.30 25.92 -29.65
N GLU A 814 -34.03 26.13 -29.27
CA GLU A 814 -33.66 26.51 -27.88
C GLU A 814 -32.64 27.68 -27.87
N PRO A 815 -32.59 28.52 -26.82
CA PRO A 815 -31.72 29.70 -26.77
C PRO A 815 -30.36 29.36 -26.14
N GLN A 816 -29.43 28.84 -26.95
CA GLN A 816 -28.08 28.53 -26.48
C GLN A 816 -27.40 29.75 -25.82
N GLU A 817 -26.78 29.52 -24.66
CA GLU A 817 -25.75 30.44 -24.18
C GLU A 817 -24.55 30.32 -25.14
N GLN A 818 -23.97 31.44 -25.56
CA GLN A 818 -22.97 31.42 -26.64
C GLN A 818 -21.62 30.95 -26.07
N GLU A 819 -21.34 29.66 -26.25
CA GLU A 819 -20.05 29.05 -25.91
C GLU A 819 -18.92 29.74 -26.69
N GLN A 820 -17.88 30.15 -25.96
CA GLN A 820 -16.82 31.03 -26.46
C GLN A 820 -15.47 30.33 -26.42
N SER A 821 -14.80 30.28 -27.57
CA SER A 821 -13.45 29.75 -27.73
C SER A 821 -12.51 30.32 -26.67
N SER A 822 -11.95 29.45 -25.83
CA SER A 822 -11.26 29.86 -24.60
C SER A 822 -9.86 29.24 -24.49
N VAL A 823 -8.87 30.07 -24.14
CA VAL A 823 -7.49 29.65 -23.83
C VAL A 823 -7.14 30.17 -22.43
N ILE A 824 -7.09 29.28 -21.44
CA ILE A 824 -7.08 29.62 -20.01
C ILE A 824 -5.96 28.86 -19.28
N ASP A 825 -5.25 29.51 -18.37
CA ASP A 825 -4.18 28.88 -17.57
C ASP A 825 -3.16 28.10 -18.43
N THR A 826 -2.71 28.70 -19.54
CA THR A 826 -1.77 28.07 -20.49
C THR A 826 -0.41 28.76 -20.54
N TYR A 827 0.62 28.07 -21.02
CA TYR A 827 1.88 28.73 -21.35
C TYR A 827 2.68 28.12 -22.52
N SER A 828 3.46 28.96 -23.21
CA SER A 828 4.44 28.54 -24.22
C SER A 828 5.86 28.98 -23.89
N LYS A 829 6.83 28.07 -24.10
CA LYS A 829 8.27 28.28 -23.86
C LYS A 829 9.18 28.04 -25.08
N GLY A 830 8.72 27.34 -26.11
CA GLY A 830 9.49 27.14 -27.36
C GLY A 830 9.47 28.38 -28.26
N ASP A 831 10.47 28.50 -29.14
CA ASP A 831 10.56 29.61 -30.10
C ASP A 831 9.47 29.45 -31.18
N VAL A 832 8.80 30.55 -31.53
CA VAL A 832 7.68 30.60 -32.50
C VAL A 832 8.12 31.37 -33.74
N ASN A 833 8.21 30.69 -34.88
CA ASN A 833 8.76 31.22 -36.13
C ASN A 833 7.75 31.12 -37.28
N GLY A 834 7.44 32.24 -37.92
CA GLY A 834 6.60 32.27 -39.13
C GLY A 834 6.92 33.44 -40.07
N GLU A 835 6.09 33.65 -41.08
CA GLU A 835 6.12 34.85 -41.94
C GLU A 835 5.01 35.86 -41.51
N SER A 836 3.80 35.39 -41.23
CA SER A 836 2.61 36.21 -40.97
C SER A 836 1.77 35.71 -39.78
N ASN A 837 0.96 36.61 -39.20
CA ASN A 837 0.11 36.41 -38.01
C ASN A 837 0.78 35.52 -36.93
N VAL A 838 1.99 35.90 -36.51
CA VAL A 838 2.83 35.09 -35.60
C VAL A 838 2.69 35.60 -34.16
N GLY A 839 2.28 34.73 -33.24
CA GLY A 839 2.06 35.08 -31.83
C GLY A 839 2.70 34.10 -30.83
N GLY A 840 3.37 34.62 -29.81
CA GLY A 840 4.02 33.77 -28.79
C GLY A 840 3.08 32.86 -27.97
N LEU A 841 1.76 33.08 -28.03
CA LEU A 841 0.71 32.20 -27.50
C LEU A 841 -0.34 31.86 -28.57
N ILE A 842 -0.84 32.80 -29.38
CA ILE A 842 -1.84 32.51 -30.42
C ILE A 842 -1.52 33.26 -31.72
N GLY A 843 -1.55 32.60 -32.88
CA GLY A 843 -1.30 33.25 -34.17
C GLY A 843 -2.39 34.28 -34.50
N SER A 844 -3.66 33.86 -34.50
CA SER A 844 -4.83 34.75 -34.57
C SER A 844 -5.92 34.37 -33.58
N ALA A 845 -6.53 35.36 -32.93
CA ALA A 845 -7.62 35.19 -31.96
C ALA A 845 -8.86 36.01 -32.38
N ILE A 846 -9.99 35.35 -32.70
CA ILE A 846 -11.19 36.00 -33.27
C ILE A 846 -12.44 35.71 -32.42
N ASN A 847 -13.00 36.73 -31.76
CA ASN A 847 -14.10 36.61 -30.78
C ASN A 847 -13.80 35.68 -29.58
N SER A 848 -12.54 35.30 -29.33
CA SER A 848 -12.14 34.35 -28.28
C SER A 848 -11.99 35.02 -26.90
N ARG A 849 -11.74 34.20 -25.87
CA ARG A 849 -11.29 34.62 -24.55
C ARG A 849 -9.92 34.01 -24.24
N VAL A 850 -8.94 34.84 -23.89
CA VAL A 850 -7.61 34.42 -23.43
C VAL A 850 -7.41 34.91 -22.00
N ALA A 851 -7.11 34.02 -21.07
CA ALA A 851 -7.00 34.36 -19.65
C ALA A 851 -5.83 33.68 -18.96
N THR A 852 -5.26 34.33 -17.94
CA THR A 852 -4.25 33.78 -17.01
C THR A 852 -3.11 33.01 -17.69
N SER A 853 -2.71 33.43 -18.89
CA SER A 853 -1.78 32.68 -19.75
C SER A 853 -0.51 33.48 -20.07
N TYR A 854 0.60 32.80 -20.42
CA TYR A 854 1.84 33.49 -20.78
C TYR A 854 2.72 32.87 -21.88
N SER A 855 3.46 33.73 -22.59
CA SER A 855 4.45 33.34 -23.61
C SER A 855 5.88 33.74 -23.24
N SER A 856 6.86 32.92 -23.65
CA SER A 856 8.27 33.16 -23.26
C SER A 856 9.39 32.70 -24.18
N GLY A 857 9.16 31.84 -25.17
CA GLY A 857 10.11 31.63 -26.27
C GLY A 857 10.17 32.82 -27.23
N ALA A 858 11.21 32.90 -28.06
CA ALA A 858 11.43 34.00 -29.00
C ALA A 858 10.40 33.95 -30.15
N VAL A 859 9.88 35.12 -30.58
CA VAL A 859 8.86 35.19 -31.64
C VAL A 859 9.43 35.89 -32.87
N THR A 860 9.46 35.19 -34.02
CA THR A 860 10.02 35.67 -35.29
C THR A 860 8.93 35.73 -36.38
N GLY A 861 8.75 36.89 -37.01
CA GLY A 861 7.82 37.08 -38.13
C GLY A 861 8.08 38.37 -38.90
N ASP A 862 7.49 38.48 -40.10
CA ASP A 862 7.63 39.62 -41.03
C ASP A 862 6.37 40.52 -41.02
N THR A 863 5.18 39.96 -40.83
CA THR A 863 3.90 40.68 -40.63
C THR A 863 3.11 40.16 -39.42
N ASN A 864 2.30 41.06 -38.84
CA ASN A 864 1.39 40.79 -37.71
C ASN A 864 2.03 39.95 -36.59
N THR A 865 3.25 40.33 -36.20
CA THR A 865 4.07 39.62 -35.20
C THR A 865 3.88 40.24 -33.82
N GLY A 866 3.44 39.46 -32.84
CA GLY A 866 3.25 39.90 -31.46
C GLY A 866 3.86 38.93 -30.44
N GLY A 867 4.35 39.46 -29.33
CA GLY A 867 4.96 38.64 -28.27
C GLY A 867 3.99 37.66 -27.61
N PHE A 868 2.68 37.85 -27.78
CA PHE A 868 1.60 37.02 -27.20
C PHE A 868 0.59 36.59 -28.27
N ILE A 869 0.06 37.54 -29.05
CA ILE A 869 -0.91 37.28 -30.12
C ILE A 869 -0.47 37.94 -31.42
N GLY A 870 -0.55 37.24 -32.56
CA GLY A 870 -0.22 37.82 -33.86
C GLY A 870 -1.29 38.83 -34.30
N SER A 871 -2.51 38.35 -34.53
CA SER A 871 -3.70 39.16 -34.84
C SER A 871 -4.81 38.96 -33.80
N ASN A 872 -5.44 40.04 -33.35
CA ASN A 872 -6.58 40.01 -32.43
C ASN A 872 -7.81 40.69 -33.07
N GLU A 873 -8.87 39.93 -33.34
CA GLU A 873 -10.17 40.46 -33.79
C GLU A 873 -11.24 40.28 -32.71
N ASN A 874 -11.56 41.38 -32.01
CA ASN A 874 -12.58 41.47 -30.95
C ASN A 874 -12.46 40.48 -29.76
N SER A 875 -11.35 39.74 -29.61
CA SER A 875 -11.17 38.82 -28.48
C SER A 875 -10.90 39.56 -27.16
N ALA A 876 -11.26 38.94 -26.05
CA ALA A 876 -10.95 39.40 -24.70
C ALA A 876 -9.64 38.78 -24.20
N ILE A 877 -8.77 39.60 -23.61
CA ILE A 877 -7.50 39.17 -23.00
C ILE A 877 -7.50 39.64 -21.56
N GLU A 878 -7.43 38.71 -20.62
CA GLU A 878 -7.60 38.93 -19.18
C GLU A 878 -6.37 38.46 -18.39
N ASP A 879 -5.88 39.29 -17.47
CA ASP A 879 -4.80 38.97 -16.53
C ASP A 879 -3.65 38.12 -17.14
N SER A 880 -3.10 38.54 -18.30
CA SER A 880 -2.17 37.72 -19.09
C SER A 880 -0.83 38.41 -19.38
N PHE A 881 0.20 37.63 -19.74
CA PHE A 881 1.59 38.12 -19.77
C PHE A 881 2.41 37.65 -20.96
N PHE A 882 3.41 38.43 -21.34
CA PHE A 882 4.51 37.99 -22.20
C PHE A 882 5.84 38.52 -21.67
N THR A 883 6.95 37.86 -22.02
CA THR A 883 8.27 38.15 -21.42
C THR A 883 9.27 38.71 -22.45
N GLU A 884 10.30 39.43 -21.98
CA GLU A 884 11.29 40.06 -22.87
C GLU A 884 12.11 39.08 -23.74
N SER A 885 12.12 37.78 -23.40
CA SER A 885 12.72 36.72 -24.22
C SER A 885 11.96 36.46 -25.52
N THR A 886 10.67 36.85 -25.62
CA THR A 886 9.92 36.89 -26.89
C THR A 886 10.56 37.78 -27.96
N ALA A 887 11.51 38.65 -27.56
CA ALA A 887 12.16 39.69 -28.37
C ALA A 887 11.22 40.76 -28.95
N GLN A 888 9.91 40.68 -28.70
CA GLN A 888 8.90 41.60 -29.21
C GLN A 888 8.63 42.78 -28.25
N ALA A 889 8.35 43.94 -28.82
CA ALA A 889 8.07 45.17 -28.08
C ALA A 889 6.57 45.43 -27.83
N GLN A 890 5.70 44.59 -28.41
CA GLN A 890 4.25 44.63 -28.28
C GLN A 890 3.73 43.20 -28.12
N GLY A 891 2.71 43.02 -27.27
CA GLY A 891 2.10 41.70 -27.07
C GLY A 891 1.21 41.29 -28.25
N ILE A 892 0.54 42.26 -28.88
CA ILE A 892 -0.34 42.07 -30.03
C ILE A 892 0.31 42.71 -31.27
N GLY A 893 0.34 41.98 -32.39
CA GLY A 893 0.88 42.45 -33.68
C GLY A 893 -0.09 43.37 -34.44
N GLU A 894 -1.29 42.88 -34.74
CA GLU A 894 -2.41 43.67 -35.28
C GLU A 894 -3.67 43.53 -34.40
N GLU A 895 -4.42 44.62 -34.24
CA GLU A 895 -5.58 44.75 -33.36
C GLU A 895 -6.77 45.28 -34.17
N ILE A 896 -7.78 44.44 -34.36
CA ILE A 896 -8.92 44.61 -35.27
C ILE A 896 -10.21 44.61 -34.44
N SER A 897 -10.46 45.70 -33.70
CA SER A 897 -11.57 45.71 -32.73
C SER A 897 -12.24 47.08 -32.57
N ASP A 898 -13.55 47.04 -32.27
CA ASP A 898 -14.34 48.25 -32.02
C ASP A 898 -14.32 48.65 -30.52
N SER A 899 -14.13 47.71 -29.58
CA SER A 899 -13.91 47.93 -28.14
C SER A 899 -13.47 46.63 -27.41
N PRO A 900 -12.18 46.26 -27.42
CA PRO A 900 -11.67 45.05 -26.78
C PRO A 900 -11.45 45.27 -25.27
N SER A 901 -11.41 44.18 -24.51
CA SER A 901 -10.82 44.16 -23.15
C SER A 901 -9.45 43.54 -23.25
N VAL A 902 -8.39 44.29 -22.95
CA VAL A 902 -7.00 43.82 -23.02
C VAL A 902 -6.25 44.20 -21.75
N ASP A 903 -6.05 43.22 -20.88
CA ASP A 903 -5.11 43.29 -19.75
C ASP A 903 -3.94 42.33 -20.02
N LEU A 904 -2.94 42.86 -20.74
CA LEU A 904 -1.78 42.13 -21.24
C LEU A 904 -0.49 42.90 -20.92
N THR A 905 0.40 42.29 -20.15
CA THR A 905 1.60 42.95 -19.59
C THR A 905 2.91 42.32 -20.08
N LEU A 906 3.88 43.16 -20.45
CA LEU A 906 5.27 42.77 -20.71
C LEU A 906 6.06 42.73 -19.39
N LEU A 907 6.69 41.60 -19.08
CA LEU A 907 7.60 41.43 -17.96
C LEU A 907 9.06 41.28 -18.44
N SER A 908 10.02 41.87 -17.73
CA SER A 908 11.43 41.45 -17.84
C SER A 908 11.62 40.05 -17.24
N THR A 909 12.71 39.36 -17.60
CA THR A 909 13.04 38.03 -17.03
C THR A 909 13.17 38.08 -15.50
N ALA A 910 13.50 39.24 -14.92
CA ALA A 910 13.54 39.41 -13.48
C ALA A 910 12.15 39.59 -12.84
N GLU A 911 11.20 40.21 -13.55
CA GLU A 911 9.83 40.42 -13.08
C GLU A 911 8.95 39.17 -13.25
N SER A 912 9.17 38.38 -14.30
CA SER A 912 8.51 37.09 -14.52
C SER A 912 8.91 35.98 -13.54
N MET A 913 9.86 36.23 -12.64
CA MET A 913 10.21 35.33 -11.53
C MET A 913 9.77 35.89 -10.16
N GLN A 914 8.75 36.76 -10.14
CA GLN A 914 8.23 37.38 -8.91
C GLN A 914 6.72 37.19 -8.80
N LEU A 915 6.26 36.56 -7.72
CA LEU A 915 4.85 36.29 -7.40
C LEU A 915 4.00 37.57 -7.47
N SER A 916 4.56 38.72 -7.07
CA SER A 916 3.88 40.02 -7.12
C SER A 916 3.55 40.54 -8.54
N SER A 917 4.07 39.90 -9.59
CA SER A 917 3.77 40.25 -10.98
C SER A 917 2.48 39.59 -11.47
N TYR A 918 2.11 38.44 -10.92
CA TYR A 918 1.01 37.59 -11.36
C TYR A 918 -0.29 37.97 -10.63
N ILE A 919 -0.82 39.15 -10.97
CA ILE A 919 -2.17 39.57 -10.56
C ILE A 919 -3.20 38.76 -11.38
N GLY A 920 -4.34 38.42 -10.77
CA GLY A 920 -5.42 37.66 -11.40
C GLY A 920 -5.23 36.14 -11.40
N PHE A 921 -3.99 35.67 -11.52
CA PHE A 921 -3.62 34.26 -11.38
C PHE A 921 -3.99 33.69 -10.00
N ASP A 922 -4.40 32.42 -9.98
CA ASP A 922 -4.44 31.60 -8.76
C ASP A 922 -3.09 30.90 -8.57
N ILE A 923 -2.23 31.48 -7.72
CA ILE A 923 -0.80 31.17 -7.68
C ILE A 923 -0.20 31.22 -6.27
N SER A 924 0.75 30.31 -5.98
CA SER A 924 1.41 30.21 -4.67
C SER A 924 2.92 29.91 -4.71
N ASP A 925 3.65 30.46 -3.73
CA ASP A 925 5.02 30.08 -3.37
C ASP A 925 5.08 29.01 -2.25
N GLU A 926 3.95 28.65 -1.63
CA GLU A 926 3.83 27.58 -0.63
C GLU A 926 3.60 26.18 -1.25
N PHE A 927 4.06 25.13 -0.56
CA PHE A 927 3.92 23.72 -0.95
C PHE A 927 2.50 23.20 -0.69
N ASN A 928 1.96 22.44 -1.65
CA ASN A 928 0.61 21.86 -1.64
C ASN A 928 -0.47 22.89 -1.26
N ALA A 929 -0.40 24.06 -1.89
CA ALA A 929 -1.32 25.17 -1.64
C ALA A 929 -2.71 24.98 -2.27
N GLY A 930 -2.86 24.03 -3.20
CA GLY A 930 -4.09 23.79 -3.95
C GLY A 930 -4.41 24.86 -5.01
N THR A 931 -3.42 25.67 -5.40
CA THR A 931 -3.55 26.72 -6.42
C THR A 931 -3.17 26.21 -7.81
N VAL A 932 -3.82 26.70 -8.87
CA VAL A 932 -3.56 26.29 -10.27
C VAL A 932 -2.08 26.45 -10.64
N TRP A 933 -1.44 27.54 -10.21
CA TRP A 933 -0.05 27.84 -10.52
C TRP A 933 0.88 27.74 -9.31
N ARG A 934 2.13 27.37 -9.59
CA ARG A 934 3.24 27.30 -8.65
C ARG A 934 4.37 28.21 -9.11
N ILE A 935 4.97 28.96 -8.18
CA ILE A 935 6.22 29.70 -8.43
C ILE A 935 7.26 29.42 -7.35
N TYR A 936 8.53 29.33 -7.76
CA TYR A 936 9.67 29.43 -6.84
C TYR A 936 10.25 30.83 -6.95
N GLU A 937 9.94 31.66 -5.95
CA GLU A 937 10.21 33.11 -5.95
C GLU A 937 11.69 33.43 -6.26
N GLY A 938 11.93 34.11 -7.37
CA GLY A 938 13.25 34.54 -7.85
C GLY A 938 14.01 33.52 -8.72
N HIS A 939 13.47 32.31 -8.95
CA HIS A 939 14.19 31.21 -9.62
C HIS A 939 13.63 30.80 -10.98
N ILE A 940 12.30 30.74 -11.15
CA ILE A 940 11.63 30.34 -12.39
C ILE A 940 10.38 31.19 -12.68
N THR A 941 9.91 31.18 -13.93
CA THR A 941 8.55 31.58 -14.26
C THR A 941 7.54 30.56 -13.73
N PRO A 942 6.26 30.93 -13.49
CA PRO A 942 5.27 30.01 -12.98
C PRO A 942 5.12 28.75 -13.84
N VAL A 943 4.87 27.63 -13.17
CA VAL A 943 4.51 26.35 -13.79
C VAL A 943 3.17 25.90 -13.21
N LEU A 944 2.42 25.12 -13.99
CA LEU A 944 1.11 24.62 -13.59
C LEU A 944 1.30 23.54 -12.51
N SER A 945 0.63 23.71 -11.36
CA SER A 945 0.82 22.86 -10.18
C SER A 945 0.42 21.40 -10.42
N TYR A 946 -0.49 21.16 -11.36
CA TYR A 946 -1.00 19.84 -11.71
C TYR A 946 0.11 18.84 -12.08
N PHE A 947 1.08 19.28 -12.89
CA PHE A 947 2.19 18.44 -13.36
C PHE A 947 3.35 18.30 -12.36
N LEU A 948 3.19 18.75 -11.12
CA LEU A 948 4.26 18.76 -10.13
C LEU A 948 4.13 17.59 -9.13
N THR A 949 5.11 16.68 -9.17
CA THR A 949 5.20 15.60 -8.18
C THR A 949 5.54 16.17 -6.79
N PRO A 950 4.77 15.88 -5.72
CA PRO A 950 5.06 16.40 -4.38
C PRO A 950 6.33 15.81 -3.74
N VAL A 951 7.19 16.66 -3.18
CA VAL A 951 8.39 16.30 -2.41
C VAL A 951 8.28 16.90 -1.00
N SER A 952 7.69 16.13 -0.08
CA SER A 952 7.39 16.57 1.29
C SER A 952 8.60 16.71 2.20
N ASP A 953 9.67 15.95 1.97
CA ASP A 953 10.79 15.78 2.90
C ASP A 953 12.14 15.65 2.18
N PHE A 954 13.20 16.14 2.83
CA PHE A 954 14.59 15.95 2.41
C PHE A 954 15.52 15.84 3.62
N ASN A 955 16.62 15.10 3.47
CA ASN A 955 17.67 14.98 4.50
C ASN A 955 18.89 15.84 4.11
N ALA A 956 19.12 16.92 4.85
CA ALA A 956 20.30 17.76 4.71
C ALA A 956 21.35 17.46 5.79
N GLN A 957 22.62 17.33 5.40
CA GLN A 957 23.72 17.02 6.32
C GLN A 957 24.91 17.98 6.17
N LEU A 958 25.45 18.42 7.31
CA LEU A 958 26.61 19.31 7.39
C LEU A 958 27.60 18.78 8.43
N SER A 959 28.88 18.70 8.07
CA SER A 959 29.97 18.31 8.98
C SER A 959 31.10 19.34 8.98
N THR A 960 31.53 19.74 10.18
CA THR A 960 32.55 20.78 10.37
C THR A 960 33.45 20.47 11.57
N ILE A 961 34.49 21.27 11.77
CA ILE A 961 35.43 21.18 12.91
C ILE A 961 35.23 22.42 13.77
N TYR A 962 35.07 22.24 15.08
CA TYR A 962 34.80 23.31 16.04
C TYR A 962 35.64 24.58 15.82
N PHE A 963 34.95 25.71 15.68
CA PHE A 963 35.53 27.01 15.29
C PHE A 963 35.04 28.18 16.17
N GLY A 964 34.43 27.89 17.32
CA GLY A 964 34.11 28.87 18.37
C GLY A 964 32.83 29.70 18.16
N ASN A 965 32.15 29.55 17.01
CA ASN A 965 30.90 30.24 16.69
C ASN A 965 29.77 29.23 16.40
N GLN A 966 28.52 29.70 16.43
CA GLN A 966 27.36 28.96 15.90
C GLN A 966 27.57 28.60 14.42
N VAL A 967 26.97 27.50 13.97
CA VAL A 967 26.96 27.13 12.55
C VAL A 967 25.78 27.84 11.87
N ASN A 968 26.06 28.41 10.72
CA ASN A 968 25.11 28.80 9.69
C ASN A 968 25.88 28.61 8.36
N ALA A 969 25.56 27.55 7.62
CA ALA A 969 26.22 27.23 6.36
C ALA A 969 25.38 26.26 5.51
N VAL A 970 25.63 26.30 4.20
CA VAL A 970 25.08 25.34 3.22
C VAL A 970 25.50 23.91 3.58
N ALA A 971 24.58 22.96 3.46
CA ALA A 971 24.81 21.55 3.68
C ALA A 971 25.91 20.97 2.77
N ASN A 972 26.61 19.93 3.23
CA ASN A 972 27.57 19.19 2.41
C ASN A 972 26.88 18.19 1.46
N SER A 973 25.66 17.78 1.79
CA SER A 973 24.82 16.91 0.99
C SER A 973 23.35 17.13 1.35
N VAL A 974 22.49 17.04 0.34
CA VAL A 974 21.03 16.89 0.50
C VAL A 974 20.65 15.59 -0.23
N SER A 975 19.69 14.84 0.31
CA SER A 975 19.17 13.62 -0.30
C SER A 975 17.67 13.48 -0.05
N TYR A 976 16.96 12.90 -1.03
CA TYR A 976 15.50 12.77 -1.06
C TYR A 976 15.11 11.29 -0.89
N ALA A 977 13.85 10.93 -1.15
CA ALA A 977 13.47 9.53 -1.33
C ALA A 977 14.12 8.96 -2.61
N ASP A 978 14.31 7.63 -2.68
CA ASP A 978 14.97 6.96 -3.82
C ASP A 978 14.18 7.08 -5.15
N THR A 979 12.92 7.54 -5.10
CA THR A 979 12.04 7.82 -6.25
C THR A 979 12.20 9.22 -6.86
N VAL A 980 12.97 10.12 -6.23
CA VAL A 980 13.10 11.53 -6.64
C VAL A 980 14.41 11.75 -7.42
N ASP A 981 14.32 12.20 -8.68
CA ASP A 981 15.50 12.60 -9.44
C ASP A 981 16.07 13.93 -8.91
N SER A 982 17.02 13.79 -8.00
CA SER A 982 17.81 14.89 -7.44
C SER A 982 18.55 15.76 -8.48
N THR A 983 18.63 15.37 -9.76
CA THR A 983 19.19 16.23 -10.82
C THR A 983 18.20 17.28 -11.34
N GLN A 984 16.90 17.09 -11.11
CA GLN A 984 15.83 18.06 -11.41
C GLN A 984 15.48 18.97 -10.22
N ILE A 985 16.23 18.86 -9.11
CA ILE A 985 16.10 19.74 -7.95
C ILE A 985 17.35 20.61 -7.84
N PHE A 986 17.14 21.92 -7.89
CA PHE A 986 18.17 22.95 -7.89
C PHE A 986 18.17 23.74 -6.58
N GLY A 987 19.08 24.71 -6.46
CA GLY A 987 19.17 25.58 -5.29
C GLY A 987 20.04 25.04 -4.16
N THR A 988 19.79 25.46 -2.91
CA THR A 988 20.59 25.02 -1.74
C THR A 988 19.78 24.88 -0.44
N VAL A 989 20.30 24.09 0.51
CA VAL A 989 19.80 24.05 1.90
C VAL A 989 20.88 24.56 2.84
N THR A 990 20.53 25.54 3.67
CA THR A 990 21.35 26.10 4.75
C THR A 990 20.90 25.55 6.10
N LEU A 991 21.84 25.05 6.89
CA LEU A 991 21.61 24.53 8.23
C LEU A 991 22.22 25.46 9.28
N GLN A 992 21.40 25.89 10.24
CA GLN A 992 21.80 26.74 11.35
C GLN A 992 21.71 25.99 12.70
N THR A 993 22.67 26.19 13.61
CA THR A 993 22.66 25.64 14.97
C THR A 993 22.63 26.72 16.04
N ASN A 994 21.75 26.58 17.03
CA ASN A 994 21.72 27.50 18.18
C ASN A 994 22.90 27.31 19.17
N SER A 995 23.67 26.22 19.05
CA SER A 995 24.90 25.99 19.82
C SER A 995 26.13 25.97 18.91
N ALA A 996 27.27 26.36 19.46
CA ALA A 996 28.58 26.33 18.81
C ALA A 996 29.40 25.07 19.17
N ASP A 997 28.98 24.28 20.15
CA ASP A 997 29.77 23.24 20.81
C ASP A 997 30.04 22.01 19.90
N ALA A 998 30.99 21.15 20.27
CA ALA A 998 31.28 19.96 19.48
C ALA A 998 30.31 18.81 19.79
N ALA A 999 29.15 18.82 19.11
CA ALA A 999 28.13 17.78 19.18
C ALA A 999 27.50 17.48 17.80
N SER A 1000 26.48 16.62 17.80
CA SER A 1000 25.58 16.42 16.66
C SER A 1000 24.21 16.97 17.01
N TYR A 1001 23.64 17.79 16.12
CA TYR A 1001 22.38 18.52 16.29
C TYR A 1001 21.37 18.04 15.24
N LYS A 1002 20.08 17.94 15.62
CA LYS A 1002 18.97 17.42 14.80
C LYS A 1002 17.64 18.06 15.20
N GLY A 1003 16.65 18.04 14.31
CA GLY A 1003 15.29 18.50 14.61
C GLY A 1003 15.26 19.92 15.21
N SER A 1004 14.66 20.09 16.39
CA SER A 1004 14.52 21.38 17.08
C SER A 1004 15.83 22.08 17.49
N ASP A 1005 16.99 21.42 17.43
CA ASP A 1005 18.29 22.08 17.61
C ASP A 1005 18.72 22.88 16.37
N LEU A 1006 18.08 22.62 15.23
CA LEU A 1006 18.36 23.22 13.93
C LEU A 1006 17.32 24.29 13.57
N THR A 1007 17.74 25.25 12.76
CA THR A 1007 16.85 25.96 11.84
C THR A 1007 17.29 25.61 10.43
N ILE A 1008 16.34 25.21 9.59
CA ILE A 1008 16.57 24.87 8.18
C ILE A 1008 16.00 26.01 7.35
N GLU A 1009 16.83 26.53 6.45
CA GLU A 1009 16.44 27.49 5.41
C GLU A 1009 16.78 26.83 4.09
N SER A 1010 15.76 26.50 3.29
CA SER A 1010 15.93 25.92 1.96
C SER A 1010 15.48 26.91 0.89
N ASP A 1011 16.25 26.92 -0.18
CA ASP A 1011 16.11 27.75 -1.37
C ASP A 1011 16.09 26.80 -2.57
N LEU A 1012 15.29 25.71 -2.46
CA LEU A 1012 15.21 24.63 -3.45
C LEU A 1012 14.10 24.93 -4.46
N TYR A 1013 14.34 24.58 -5.73
CA TYR A 1013 13.35 24.76 -6.81
C TYR A 1013 13.45 23.66 -7.86
N SER A 1014 12.36 23.47 -8.61
CA SER A 1014 12.25 22.52 -9.72
C SER A 1014 11.20 23.01 -10.71
N THR A 1015 11.17 22.43 -11.92
CA THR A 1015 10.09 22.60 -12.90
C THR A 1015 9.14 21.40 -12.95
N ILE A 1016 9.42 20.31 -12.22
CA ILE A 1016 8.61 19.07 -12.21
C ILE A 1016 8.25 18.57 -10.80
N TYR A 1017 8.78 19.20 -9.76
CA TYR A 1017 8.50 18.86 -8.36
C TYR A 1017 7.88 20.05 -7.62
N ASP A 1018 6.91 19.79 -6.74
CA ASP A 1018 6.48 20.72 -5.69
C ASP A 1018 7.22 20.39 -4.40
N ILE A 1019 8.18 21.24 -4.02
CA ILE A 1019 9.12 20.99 -2.93
C ILE A 1019 8.68 21.74 -1.69
N ASN A 1020 8.54 21.00 -0.59
CA ASN A 1020 8.32 21.56 0.74
C ASN A 1020 9.56 22.32 1.24
N ASN A 1021 9.66 23.61 0.94
CA ASN A 1021 10.65 24.53 1.51
C ASN A 1021 10.32 24.96 2.96
N GLY A 1022 9.45 24.24 3.67
CA GLY A 1022 8.98 24.58 5.00
C GLY A 1022 10.09 24.64 6.05
N SER A 1023 10.10 25.71 6.86
CA SER A 1023 11.11 25.97 7.90
C SER A 1023 11.03 25.07 9.15
N GLY A 1024 10.35 23.92 9.04
CA GLY A 1024 10.26 22.90 10.08
C GLY A 1024 11.50 22.00 10.07
N GLY A 1025 12.25 21.96 11.17
CA GLY A 1025 13.45 21.14 11.26
C GLY A 1025 13.15 19.64 11.22
N ASP A 1026 13.34 19.02 10.06
CA ASP A 1026 13.28 17.57 9.84
C ASP A 1026 14.13 16.81 10.89
N ALA A 1027 13.58 15.70 11.38
CA ALA A 1027 14.21 14.84 12.38
C ALA A 1027 15.45 14.07 11.84
N THR A 1028 15.52 13.86 10.52
CA THR A 1028 16.55 13.05 9.87
C THR A 1028 17.79 13.86 9.46
N SER A 1029 17.62 15.15 9.16
CA SER A 1029 18.67 16.15 8.87
C SER A 1029 19.61 16.35 10.06
N SER A 1030 20.85 16.82 9.83
CA SER A 1030 21.83 16.99 10.92
C SER A 1030 23.01 17.92 10.65
N VAL A 1031 23.49 18.56 11.73
CA VAL A 1031 24.77 19.26 11.78
C VAL A 1031 25.69 18.55 12.77
N THR A 1032 26.90 18.15 12.34
CA THR A 1032 27.92 17.52 13.19
C THR A 1032 29.15 18.42 13.31
N ILE A 1033 29.37 18.97 14.51
CA ILE A 1033 30.54 19.77 14.86
C ILE A 1033 31.55 18.85 15.56
N THR A 1034 32.66 18.53 14.90
CA THR A 1034 33.70 17.65 15.45
C THR A 1034 34.69 18.42 16.35
N PRO A 1035 35.18 17.83 17.46
CA PRO A 1035 36.09 18.53 18.37
C PRO A 1035 37.39 18.99 17.70
N LYS A 1036 37.79 20.25 17.92
CA LYS A 1036 39.00 20.82 17.31
C LYS A 1036 40.25 20.12 17.86
N THR A 1037 41.08 19.64 16.96
CA THR A 1037 42.30 18.93 17.34
C THR A 1037 43.39 19.91 17.76
N ILE A 1038 43.90 19.76 18.98
CA ILE A 1038 44.95 20.60 19.57
C ILE A 1038 46.13 19.76 20.05
N THR A 1039 47.27 20.41 20.25
CA THR A 1039 48.55 19.77 20.60
C THR A 1039 49.00 20.20 21.98
N VAL A 1040 49.54 19.25 22.75
CA VAL A 1040 50.33 19.53 23.94
C VAL A 1040 51.78 19.74 23.49
N SER A 1041 52.51 20.66 24.11
CA SER A 1041 53.91 20.97 23.76
C SER A 1041 54.73 21.37 25.00
N ASP A 1042 56.05 21.46 24.82
CA ASP A 1042 57.03 21.92 25.83
C ASP A 1042 57.06 21.15 27.17
N VAL A 1043 56.44 19.98 27.25
CA VAL A 1043 56.37 19.19 28.49
C VAL A 1043 57.73 18.59 28.84
N THR A 1044 58.12 18.77 30.09
CA THR A 1044 59.33 18.21 30.69
C THR A 1044 58.99 17.57 32.03
N ALA A 1045 59.55 16.41 32.31
CA ALA A 1045 59.50 15.81 33.64
C ALA A 1045 60.69 16.31 34.47
N GLN A 1046 60.46 16.77 35.69
CA GLN A 1046 61.54 17.24 36.56
C GLN A 1046 62.28 16.10 37.24
N ASP A 1047 63.61 16.22 37.30
CA ASP A 1047 64.44 15.49 38.25
C ASP A 1047 63.95 15.74 39.69
N LYS A 1048 63.82 14.69 40.50
CA LYS A 1048 63.44 14.79 41.92
C LYS A 1048 64.45 14.13 42.85
N VAL A 1049 64.30 14.41 44.14
CA VAL A 1049 65.00 13.69 45.22
C VAL A 1049 64.13 12.54 45.71
N PHE A 1050 64.74 11.41 46.07
CA PHE A 1050 64.05 10.20 46.49
C PHE A 1050 63.14 10.42 47.71
N ASP A 1051 61.84 10.21 47.50
CA ASP A 1051 60.74 10.38 48.44
C ASP A 1051 59.99 9.05 48.74
N GLY A 1052 60.25 8.00 47.97
CA GLY A 1052 59.57 6.70 48.03
C GLY A 1052 58.32 6.57 47.15
N ASN A 1053 57.92 7.63 46.42
CA ASN A 1053 56.70 7.68 45.63
C ASN A 1053 56.99 7.66 44.12
N THR A 1054 56.03 7.24 43.30
CA THR A 1054 56.14 7.23 41.83
C THR A 1054 55.73 8.54 41.14
N SER A 1055 55.00 9.44 41.80
CA SER A 1055 54.61 10.73 41.21
C SER A 1055 55.83 11.55 40.75
N ALA A 1056 55.72 12.14 39.55
CA ALA A 1056 56.67 13.05 38.93
C ALA A 1056 56.03 14.42 38.72
N VAL A 1057 56.79 15.49 38.88
CA VAL A 1057 56.32 16.85 38.57
C VAL A 1057 56.60 17.14 37.10
N LEU A 1058 55.55 17.44 36.34
CA LEU A 1058 55.65 17.91 34.95
C LEU A 1058 55.69 19.44 34.91
N THR A 1059 56.43 20.01 33.96
CA THR A 1059 56.62 21.46 33.78
C THR A 1059 56.77 21.83 32.32
N GLY A 1060 56.48 23.10 32.00
CA GLY A 1060 56.62 23.66 30.64
C GLY A 1060 55.40 23.45 29.74
N ALA A 1061 54.53 22.50 30.09
CA ALA A 1061 53.36 22.11 29.30
C ALA A 1061 52.52 23.29 28.79
N SER A 1062 52.40 23.38 27.47
CA SER A 1062 51.62 24.37 26.73
C SER A 1062 50.57 23.68 25.87
N LEU A 1063 49.45 24.37 25.59
CA LEU A 1063 48.49 23.98 24.55
C LEU A 1063 48.69 24.86 23.32
N SER A 1064 48.60 24.24 22.14
CA SER A 1064 48.69 24.92 20.84
C SER A 1064 47.55 24.47 19.92
N GLY A 1065 46.87 25.45 19.31
CA GLY A 1065 45.69 25.26 18.44
C GLY A 1065 44.34 25.66 19.07
N VAL A 1066 44.31 26.01 20.36
CA VAL A 1066 43.14 26.60 21.04
C VAL A 1066 42.72 27.91 20.33
N ILE A 1067 41.43 28.23 20.34
CA ILE A 1067 40.89 29.45 19.72
C ILE A 1067 41.15 30.66 20.65
N ASP A 1068 41.45 31.82 20.06
CA ASP A 1068 41.73 33.03 20.82
C ASP A 1068 40.53 33.43 21.71
N ASN A 1069 40.82 33.73 22.98
CA ASN A 1069 39.86 34.09 24.05
C ASN A 1069 39.09 32.92 24.71
N GLU A 1070 39.32 31.66 24.31
CA GLU A 1070 38.77 30.50 25.02
C GLU A 1070 39.72 29.94 26.11
N GLU A 1071 39.18 29.50 27.25
CA GLU A 1071 39.96 28.90 28.34
C GLU A 1071 39.85 27.36 28.31
N VAL A 1072 40.95 26.69 27.95
CA VAL A 1072 41.09 25.22 27.99
C VAL A 1072 42.17 24.87 29.00
N ASN A 1073 41.77 24.28 30.13
CA ASN A 1073 42.70 23.90 31.19
C ASN A 1073 43.27 22.50 30.96
N LEU A 1074 44.56 22.44 30.62
CA LEU A 1074 45.35 21.21 30.55
C LEU A 1074 45.72 20.71 31.95
N GLN A 1075 45.33 19.49 32.27
CA GLN A 1075 45.83 18.73 33.42
C GLN A 1075 46.89 17.74 32.94
N THR A 1076 47.99 17.63 33.71
CA THR A 1076 49.14 16.78 33.38
C THR A 1076 49.55 15.93 34.57
N ASP A 1077 49.41 14.61 34.46
CA ASP A 1077 49.79 13.66 35.51
C ASP A 1077 51.08 12.93 35.15
N GLY A 1078 52.12 13.11 35.98
CA GLY A 1078 53.43 12.49 35.79
C GLY A 1078 53.65 11.29 36.70
N THR A 1079 54.02 10.13 36.14
CA THR A 1079 54.31 8.91 36.91
C THR A 1079 55.60 8.22 36.44
N PHE A 1080 56.60 8.15 37.32
CA PHE A 1080 57.75 7.26 37.16
C PHE A 1080 57.33 5.79 37.27
N LEU A 1081 57.82 4.93 36.38
CA LEU A 1081 57.50 3.48 36.42
C LEU A 1081 57.91 2.76 37.72
N THR A 1082 58.92 3.28 38.44
CA THR A 1082 59.29 2.81 39.79
C THR A 1082 59.78 3.99 40.65
N PRO A 1083 59.71 3.94 42.00
CA PRO A 1083 60.19 5.03 42.86
C PRO A 1083 61.74 5.05 43.04
N ASP A 1084 62.47 4.05 42.54
CA ASP A 1084 63.90 3.87 42.82
C ASP A 1084 64.81 4.98 42.29
N VAL A 1085 65.92 5.25 42.98
CA VAL A 1085 67.00 6.15 42.52
C VAL A 1085 67.58 5.69 41.17
N GLY A 1086 67.71 6.61 40.22
CA GLY A 1086 68.27 6.35 38.89
C GLY A 1086 68.14 7.56 37.95
N ASN A 1087 68.97 7.63 36.91
CA ASN A 1087 68.99 8.72 35.93
C ASN A 1087 68.25 8.33 34.65
N ASN A 1088 67.68 9.31 33.94
CA ASN A 1088 66.97 9.12 32.66
C ASN A 1088 65.88 8.02 32.69
N LYS A 1089 65.17 7.91 33.81
CA LYS A 1089 64.03 7.00 33.99
C LYS A 1089 62.86 7.46 33.13
N ASP A 1090 62.07 6.50 32.67
CA ASP A 1090 60.78 6.75 32.04
C ASP A 1090 59.78 7.35 33.04
N VAL A 1091 59.18 8.46 32.62
CA VAL A 1091 58.00 9.07 33.23
C VAL A 1091 56.89 8.99 32.20
N LEU A 1092 55.82 8.27 32.52
CA LEU A 1092 54.56 8.39 31.78
C LEU A 1092 53.97 9.75 32.12
N ALA A 1093 53.62 10.53 31.10
CA ALA A 1093 53.00 11.84 31.21
C ALA A 1093 51.64 11.78 30.53
N ASP A 1094 50.59 11.68 31.34
CA ASP A 1094 49.21 11.58 30.89
C ASP A 1094 48.56 12.97 30.85
N TYR A 1095 47.75 13.23 29.81
CA TYR A 1095 47.19 14.55 29.51
C TYR A 1095 45.67 14.51 29.38
N SER A 1096 44.99 15.42 30.05
CA SER A 1096 43.54 15.63 29.92
C SER A 1096 43.17 17.11 29.88
N ILE A 1097 41.99 17.43 29.36
CA ILE A 1097 41.46 18.80 29.23
C ILE A 1097 40.00 18.83 29.69
N ASN A 1098 39.56 19.99 30.20
CA ASN A 1098 38.23 20.18 30.78
C ASN A 1098 37.16 20.68 29.78
N ASN A 1099 37.43 20.67 28.48
CA ASN A 1099 36.54 21.22 27.45
C ASN A 1099 36.30 20.16 26.35
N SER A 1100 35.04 19.81 26.10
CA SER A 1100 34.60 18.81 25.10
C SER A 1100 34.76 19.26 23.66
N ASN A 1101 34.86 20.57 23.42
CA ASN A 1101 34.96 21.16 22.08
C ASN A 1101 36.34 20.94 21.44
N TYR A 1102 37.26 20.32 22.18
CA TYR A 1102 38.63 20.07 21.80
C TYR A 1102 39.02 18.61 22.02
N GLN A 1103 39.99 18.14 21.22
CA GLN A 1103 40.64 16.85 21.44
C GLN A 1103 42.16 16.96 21.38
N LEU A 1104 42.85 16.31 22.32
CA LEU A 1104 44.31 16.24 22.31
C LEU A 1104 44.81 15.25 21.25
N THR A 1105 45.73 15.72 20.39
CA THR A 1105 46.49 14.90 19.43
C THR A 1105 47.31 13.80 20.13
N THR A 1106 47.79 14.09 21.34
CA THR A 1106 48.53 13.16 22.21
C THR A 1106 47.91 13.20 23.60
N LYS A 1107 47.38 12.08 24.08
CA LYS A 1107 46.77 11.94 25.42
C LYS A 1107 47.73 11.36 26.46
N SER A 1108 48.87 10.83 26.03
CA SER A 1108 49.91 10.28 26.90
C SER A 1108 51.23 10.17 26.12
N GLU A 1109 52.36 10.47 26.75
CA GLU A 1109 53.70 10.23 26.20
C GLU A 1109 54.73 9.79 27.26
N VAL A 1110 55.96 9.46 26.83
CA VAL A 1110 57.03 8.99 27.72
C VAL A 1110 58.20 9.97 27.75
N LEU A 1111 58.29 10.71 28.85
CA LEU A 1111 59.34 11.69 29.14
C LEU A 1111 60.49 11.06 29.95
N LYS A 1112 61.57 11.83 30.15
CA LYS A 1112 62.78 11.39 30.88
C LYS A 1112 63.07 12.31 32.06
N ALA A 1113 63.27 11.71 33.24
CA ALA A 1113 63.71 12.41 34.45
C ALA A 1113 64.52 11.47 35.37
N SER A 1114 65.15 12.03 36.40
CA SER A 1114 66.03 11.32 37.33
C SER A 1114 65.51 11.39 38.77
N ILE A 1115 65.61 10.29 39.50
CA ILE A 1115 65.38 10.25 40.96
C ILE A 1115 66.76 10.18 41.63
N THR A 1116 67.10 11.18 42.44
CA THR A 1116 68.42 11.35 43.07
C THR A 1116 68.41 11.01 44.56
N SER A 1117 69.53 10.54 45.12
CA SER A 1117 69.60 10.09 46.52
C SER A 1117 69.70 11.27 47.51
N THR A 1118 68.99 11.18 48.64
CA THR A 1118 69.07 12.12 49.76
C THR A 1118 70.44 12.11 50.44
N THR A 1119 71.30 13.09 50.15
CA THR A 1119 72.60 13.23 50.82
C THR A 1119 72.46 13.88 52.20
N THR A 1120 72.58 13.09 53.27
CA THR A 1120 72.74 13.62 54.63
C THR A 1120 74.19 13.57 55.08
N THR A 1121 74.76 14.72 55.48
CA THR A 1121 76.14 14.85 56.00
C THR A 1121 76.15 15.57 57.36
N PRO A 1122 76.67 14.95 58.45
CA PRO A 1122 76.42 15.44 59.80
C PRO A 1122 77.50 16.34 60.43
N THR A 1123 77.17 17.63 60.63
CA THR A 1123 77.74 18.54 61.67
C THR A 1123 79.25 18.91 61.51
N THR A 1124 79.89 19.80 62.28
CA THR A 1124 79.57 20.51 63.55
C THR A 1124 80.08 22.01 63.51
N PRO A 1125 80.22 22.84 64.58
CA PRO A 1125 79.55 24.15 64.60
C PRO A 1125 80.44 25.41 64.77
N THR A 1126 79.86 26.60 64.50
CA THR A 1126 80.21 27.87 65.19
C THR A 1126 79.02 28.84 65.28
N THR A 1127 78.72 29.31 66.49
CA THR A 1127 77.84 30.45 66.85
C THR A 1127 78.67 31.75 67.00
N PRO A 1128 78.10 32.90 67.39
CA PRO A 1128 76.85 33.55 66.95
C PRO A 1128 77.04 35.06 66.61
N ILE A 1129 76.17 35.66 65.79
CA ILE A 1129 76.02 37.14 65.73
C ILE A 1129 74.53 37.51 65.72
N VAL A 1130 74.19 38.57 66.46
CA VAL A 1130 72.83 39.12 66.61
C VAL A 1130 72.83 40.59 66.18
N THR A 1131 71.92 40.98 65.29
CA THR A 1131 71.60 42.40 65.02
C THR A 1131 70.11 42.61 64.77
N ILE A 1132 69.41 42.76 65.90
CA ILE A 1132 68.24 43.61 66.19
C ILE A 1132 67.70 44.55 65.09
N THR A 1133 66.37 44.63 65.07
CA THR A 1133 65.49 45.62 64.39
C THR A 1133 65.69 47.06 64.91
N PRO A 1134 65.17 48.09 64.19
CA PRO A 1134 63.96 48.76 64.71
C PRO A 1134 63.00 49.45 63.68
N VAL A 1135 61.68 49.48 64.02
CA VAL A 1135 60.74 50.64 64.01
C VAL A 1135 60.57 51.46 62.69
N SER A 1136 59.40 51.60 62.03
CA SER A 1136 58.00 51.96 62.46
C SER A 1136 57.85 53.43 62.93
N PRO A 1137 56.67 54.06 63.16
CA PRO A 1137 55.28 53.82 62.74
C PRO A 1137 54.66 55.05 61.99
N ASN A 1138 53.31 55.12 61.95
CA ASN A 1138 52.41 56.31 61.82
C ASN A 1138 51.59 56.41 60.50
N ILE A 1139 50.30 56.79 60.50
CA ILE A 1139 49.34 57.12 61.61
C ILE A 1139 47.89 56.72 61.18
N PRO A 1140 46.91 56.56 62.11
CA PRO A 1140 45.81 55.56 61.94
C PRO A 1140 44.36 56.10 61.77
N GLU A 1141 43.39 55.16 61.85
CA GLU A 1141 41.93 55.29 62.16
C GLU A 1141 40.96 55.66 61.01
N GLN A 1142 39.71 55.16 60.93
CA GLN A 1142 38.99 54.13 61.72
C GLN A 1142 37.77 53.51 60.94
N ASN A 1143 37.22 52.40 61.48
CA ASN A 1143 35.87 51.80 61.26
C ASN A 1143 35.59 51.07 59.92
N ASN A 1144 35.11 49.79 59.88
CA ASN A 1144 33.91 49.11 60.47
C ASN A 1144 32.67 49.37 59.58
N THR A 1145 32.00 48.38 58.95
CA THR A 1145 31.21 47.24 59.47
C THR A 1145 31.13 46.04 58.47
N ILE A 1146 31.19 44.75 58.85
CA ILE A 1146 30.08 43.80 59.24
C ILE A 1146 28.97 43.69 58.15
N SER A 1147 28.39 42.55 57.73
CA SER A 1147 28.60 41.06 57.74
C SER A 1147 27.39 40.45 56.95
N ALA A 1148 27.18 39.19 56.51
CA ALA A 1148 27.70 37.79 56.57
C ALA A 1148 27.39 37.13 55.16
N THR A 1149 27.57 35.87 54.70
CA THR A 1149 27.71 34.46 55.19
C THR A 1149 26.46 33.86 55.87
N PRO A 1150 26.14 32.53 55.81
CA PRO A 1150 26.89 31.34 55.33
C PRO A 1150 26.32 30.70 54.00
N GLU A 1151 26.87 29.65 53.34
CA GLU A 1151 27.28 28.25 53.69
C GLU A 1151 26.09 27.31 54.05
N PHE A 1152 26.11 25.96 54.02
CA PHE A 1152 27.14 24.88 53.80
C PHE A 1152 26.42 23.55 53.42
N ASP A 1153 27.13 22.52 52.92
CA ASP A 1153 26.96 21.03 53.07
C ASP A 1153 25.52 20.38 53.08
N ALA A 1154 25.23 19.19 52.53
CA ALA A 1154 26.00 17.93 52.53
C ALA A 1154 25.43 16.82 51.60
N ASN A 1155 26.18 15.71 51.50
CA ASN A 1155 25.77 14.34 51.10
C ASN A 1155 24.84 13.70 52.19
N PRO A 1156 24.18 12.50 52.06
CA PRO A 1156 24.15 11.52 50.95
C PRO A 1156 22.78 10.77 50.75
N PHE A 1157 22.81 9.59 50.08
CA PHE A 1157 21.93 8.39 50.20
C PHE A 1157 20.43 8.50 50.60
N GLY A 1158 19.56 7.78 49.88
CA GLY A 1158 18.64 6.83 50.55
C GLY A 1158 17.17 6.74 50.11
N GLU A 1159 16.85 5.69 49.35
CA GLU A 1159 15.69 4.79 49.48
C GLU A 1159 14.28 5.26 49.95
N THR A 1160 13.29 5.02 49.06
CA THR A 1160 11.99 4.33 49.30
C THR A 1160 10.74 5.05 49.87
N ALA A 1161 9.59 4.40 49.58
CA ALA A 1161 8.32 4.38 50.32
C ALA A 1161 7.28 5.51 50.08
N ALA A 1162 6.50 5.32 49.01
CA ALA A 1162 5.03 5.23 48.97
C ALA A 1162 4.16 5.89 50.08
N GLY A 1163 3.07 6.56 49.68
CA GLY A 1163 1.90 6.73 50.58
C GLY A 1163 0.81 7.76 50.22
N GLY A 1164 -0.09 7.44 49.28
CA GLY A 1164 -1.47 7.95 49.26
C GLY A 1164 -1.74 9.40 48.79
N GLY A 1165 -2.93 9.61 48.21
CA GLY A 1165 -3.58 10.93 48.06
C GLY A 1165 -4.52 11.21 49.26
N PRO A 1166 -5.70 11.86 49.09
CA PRO A 1166 -6.36 12.31 47.85
C PRO A 1166 -6.86 13.79 47.96
N GLU A 1167 -8.01 14.10 47.33
CA GLU A 1167 -8.85 15.32 47.52
C GLU A 1167 -8.39 16.66 46.90
N LEU A 1168 -9.28 17.60 46.52
CA LEU A 1168 -10.59 17.51 45.84
C LEU A 1168 -11.07 18.93 45.41
N GLY A 1169 -11.64 19.07 44.21
CA GLY A 1169 -12.44 20.23 43.77
C GLY A 1169 -11.69 21.55 43.46
N GLY A 1170 -12.31 22.54 42.81
CA GLY A 1170 -13.61 22.48 42.10
C GLY A 1170 -14.31 23.84 41.90
N GLN A 1171 -15.22 23.87 40.92
CA GLN A 1171 -16.24 24.91 40.59
C GLN A 1171 -15.78 26.24 39.96
N GLY A 1172 -16.58 26.69 38.98
CA GLY A 1172 -16.41 27.94 38.22
C GLY A 1172 -17.40 28.09 37.04
N VAL A 1173 -18.69 27.85 37.26
CA VAL A 1173 -19.75 27.81 36.22
C VAL A 1173 -20.63 29.07 36.26
N VAL A 1174 -21.06 29.56 35.08
CA VAL A 1174 -22.34 30.27 34.75
C VAL A 1174 -22.22 30.78 33.29
N ASP A 1175 -22.97 30.28 32.30
CA ASP A 1175 -24.39 30.58 31.93
C ASP A 1175 -24.57 31.95 31.22
N CYS A 1176 -25.39 32.13 30.17
CA CYS A 1176 -26.19 31.22 29.30
C CYS A 1176 -26.81 32.02 28.10
N VAL A 1177 -27.62 31.37 27.22
CA VAL A 1177 -28.82 31.95 26.50
C VAL A 1177 -28.54 32.97 25.35
N MET A 1178 -29.16 32.95 24.14
CA MET A 1178 -30.17 32.08 23.49
C MET A 1178 -30.38 32.34 21.97
N LEU A 1179 -31.19 31.46 21.35
CA LEU A 1179 -32.19 31.64 20.26
C LEU A 1179 -31.82 31.41 18.77
N LEU A 1180 -32.67 30.58 18.14
CA LEU A 1180 -32.92 30.46 16.70
C LEU A 1180 -34.08 31.40 16.27
N ASP A 1181 -34.26 31.64 14.97
CA ASP A 1181 -35.51 31.32 14.22
C ASP A 1181 -35.60 31.96 12.80
N ASN A 1182 -35.81 31.12 11.77
CA ASN A 1182 -36.88 31.21 10.73
C ASN A 1182 -36.94 32.41 9.72
N ILE A 1183 -37.45 32.30 8.46
CA ILE A 1183 -38.01 31.19 7.64
C ILE A 1183 -38.09 31.57 6.13
N GLY A 1184 -38.09 30.58 5.23
CA GLY A 1184 -38.94 30.54 4.01
C GLY A 1184 -38.31 30.82 2.63
N SER A 1185 -38.84 30.28 1.50
CA SER A 1185 -39.97 29.33 1.34
C SER A 1185 -40.19 28.84 -0.12
N GLU A 1186 -40.65 27.58 -0.28
CA GLU A 1186 -41.38 26.98 -1.45
C GLU A 1186 -40.56 26.78 -2.76
N SER A 1187 -40.80 25.78 -3.65
CA SER A 1187 -41.89 24.77 -3.87
C SER A 1187 -41.28 23.42 -4.35
N THR A 1188 -41.80 22.17 -4.23
CA THR A 1188 -43.16 21.52 -4.27
C THR A 1188 -43.84 21.49 -5.66
N GLU A 1189 -44.64 20.50 -6.12
CA GLU A 1189 -45.23 19.20 -5.65
C GLU A 1189 -45.06 18.14 -6.80
N GLU A 1190 -45.24 16.81 -6.72
CA GLU A 1190 -45.76 15.86 -5.71
C GLU A 1190 -44.87 14.58 -5.59
N MET A 1191 -45.34 13.35 -5.92
CA MET A 1191 -44.63 12.04 -5.80
C MET A 1191 -45.32 10.92 -6.62
N THR A 1192 -44.66 9.78 -6.85
CA THR A 1192 -45.33 8.44 -6.91
C THR A 1192 -44.50 7.31 -6.29
N GLU A 1193 -45.07 6.57 -5.33
CA GLU A 1193 -44.46 5.37 -4.70
C GLU A 1193 -44.68 4.09 -5.53
N ASN A 1194 -43.85 3.06 -5.34
CA ASN A 1194 -44.26 1.66 -5.62
C ASN A 1194 -43.68 0.56 -4.69
N SER A 1195 -43.78 0.79 -3.38
CA SER A 1195 -43.93 -0.22 -2.31
C SER A 1195 -42.94 -1.41 -2.19
N PHE A 1196 -42.16 -1.40 -1.09
CA PHE A 1196 -41.57 -2.56 -0.43
C PHE A 1196 -42.53 -3.76 -0.24
N ASN A 1197 -41.98 -4.98 -0.12
CA ASN A 1197 -42.68 -6.07 0.59
C ASN A 1197 -41.77 -7.17 1.19
N CYS A 1198 -41.34 -7.02 2.45
CA CYS A 1198 -40.80 -8.16 3.23
C CYS A 1198 -41.08 -8.03 4.74
N ALA A 1199 -42.17 -8.65 5.24
CA ALA A 1199 -42.37 -8.91 6.68
C ALA A 1199 -43.41 -10.02 6.94
N ILE A 1200 -43.03 -11.08 7.67
CA ILE A 1200 -43.95 -12.14 8.11
C ILE A 1200 -44.56 -11.84 9.49
N SER A 1201 -45.83 -11.45 9.47
CA SER A 1201 -46.87 -11.64 10.51
C SER A 1201 -46.70 -11.12 11.96
N ALA A 1202 -47.62 -10.22 12.32
CA ALA A 1202 -48.43 -10.21 13.55
C ALA A 1202 -47.81 -9.85 14.92
N GLY A 1203 -48.37 -8.82 15.59
CA GLY A 1203 -47.94 -8.44 16.95
C GLY A 1203 -48.80 -7.48 17.81
N GLN A 1204 -50.00 -7.05 17.38
CA GLN A 1204 -50.99 -6.22 18.13
C GLN A 1204 -50.51 -5.19 19.18
N SER A 1205 -50.60 -3.91 18.83
CA SER A 1205 -51.12 -2.78 19.66
C SER A 1205 -50.71 -2.66 21.14
N ASN A 1206 -50.08 -1.53 21.50
CA ASN A 1206 -50.75 -0.48 22.31
C ASN A 1206 -49.94 0.84 22.37
N ASP A 1207 -50.70 1.94 22.32
CA ASP A 1207 -50.47 3.31 22.81
C ASP A 1207 -49.17 3.69 23.55
N ASN A 1208 -48.64 4.86 23.15
CA ASN A 1208 -47.99 5.90 23.98
C ASN A 1208 -46.76 5.55 24.82
N SER A 1209 -45.57 5.86 24.31
CA SER A 1209 -44.86 7.11 24.68
C SER A 1209 -43.62 7.35 23.82
#